data_AF-A0A661XML0-F1
#
_entry.id   AF-A0A661XML0-F1
#
_cell.length_a   1.000
_cell.length_b   1.000
_cell.length_c   1.000
_cell.angle_alpha   90.00
_cell.angle_beta   90.00
_cell.angle_gamma   90.00
#
_symmetry.space_group_name_H-M   'P 1'
#
loop_
_entity.id
_entity.type
_entity.pdbx_description
1 polymer ?
#
loop_
_entity_poly.entity_id
_entity_poly.type
_entity_poly.pdbx_seq_one_letter_code
_entity_poly.pdbx_strand_id
1 'polypeptide(L)'
;MIMKKIIITAILCIPFILSAQNRVGINVDTPSVDLDIRTLSTNDGAEVSVGNINNSYFLRIFSGRDDVPFSAIYWRAGTPLSFGRAEQNGADYTEFLHLDGKTIGVYNTGQSVFLGAGAGTNDDLSDNNNTAVGMMTLHNNTDKSGLVAVGDSALFNNGIDATESYHATGNTAIGSQALLTNSNGYYNTAVGSRALYSNSTGRRNVAIGFLALSRNTMGENNSAVGCQALWFNSTGDNNSAFGKSALISNTEGSGNSAFGARALYSNTTGIRNTAVGKDALLLDTTGSNNTALGLASLFANRSGNDNTAIGTFSLDHNTTGNDNTGTGRATLGNNTTGSHNVAYGKDALFKNETGNSNTAVGKAALFNNADRSFLVAVGDSALYSNGSGATQSWHATGNTALGSKALFSNSYGWSNTATGNRALYSNTTGSNNSATGREALASNTEGESNTATGRSALFSNIDGDDNTATGVDAMKTNSSGFKNTAIGRSALFNNVTGSNNVAIGRSTMWHNETGSHNVAIGIEALSQSTDRSGLVAIGDSALFSNGLGAIISGEAIGNTAIGSKALLSNTKGWGNTAIGMKSLRANTTASANTAIGYEVLSENTTGYNNTASGYNAMSANVSGFLNTANGSQALNSNTEGYLNTAIGSQTLKMNDSGRENTAVGSGALELNIDGDWNNAVGLAALGGNISGVENCAFGRISLRDNTSGWQNVAIGNNSLHSNTTGHSNVAMGQAAGYYNKTGSRNTLIGSGAGTGDVSQTIYTGNVFLGYNSGRNELNSNRLYIENSSSASPLIYGEFDNNFLRINGNQEVTGELNINKTNVVLKAFGKEALWTDGDYFSWGFGGTYNYFDDDIKLGGGGAPAPIADMHIEDTGDASITLESTGADAFIQFTNNATSPSDDWVIRRDDSDAGKLQWRHNNFHKMTLTTNGNLGIGPGASAPAYVLFVDGTAGKPGGGSWSNSSDRRLKQNIGDYTHGLDEVMKIQPVTFQYNDLSGYDTDPEYVGVIAQELQEVAPYMVSESEKGYLDVDNSAMMYMLINAVQEQQKMIEEQSKQIEALVTELAALKTDGGVVARR
;
A
#
# COMPACT_ATOMS: atom_id res chain seq x y z
N MET A 1 23.20 26.73 -46.57
CA MET A 1 22.76 27.90 -47.37
C MET A 1 22.95 29.13 -46.49
N ILE A 2 23.96 29.98 -46.68
CA ILE A 2 24.16 30.95 -47.79
C ILE A 2 22.95 31.91 -47.88
N MET A 3 23.05 33.25 -47.89
CA MET A 3 24.04 34.25 -47.41
C MET A 3 23.42 35.65 -47.69
N LYS A 4 23.80 36.72 -46.96
CA LYS A 4 23.57 38.17 -47.34
C LYS A 4 22.07 38.61 -47.32
N LYS A 5 21.68 39.90 -47.16
CA LYS A 5 22.37 41.21 -47.03
C LYS A 5 21.41 42.25 -46.38
N ILE A 6 21.90 43.05 -45.42
CA ILE A 6 22.03 44.53 -45.40
C ILE A 6 20.78 45.44 -45.13
N ILE A 7 21.09 46.55 -44.46
CA ILE A 7 20.27 47.66 -43.91
C ILE A 7 19.98 48.72 -45.01
N ILE A 8 18.89 49.51 -44.88
CA ILE A 8 18.80 51.00 -45.06
C ILE A 8 17.38 51.50 -45.45
N THR A 9 16.82 52.37 -44.60
CA THR A 9 16.03 53.62 -44.80
C THR A 9 14.97 53.78 -45.93
N ALA A 10 13.71 53.93 -45.48
CA ALA A 10 12.59 54.82 -45.90
C ALA A 10 12.29 55.17 -47.39
N ILE A 11 10.98 55.11 -47.79
CA ILE A 11 10.11 56.26 -48.24
C ILE A 11 8.78 55.83 -48.96
N LEU A 12 7.64 56.45 -48.53
CA LEU A 12 6.35 56.81 -49.21
C LEU A 12 5.20 55.86 -49.72
N CYS A 13 3.98 56.48 -49.72
CA CYS A 13 2.71 56.28 -50.49
C CYS A 13 1.66 55.18 -50.07
N ILE A 14 0.53 55.47 -49.37
CA ILE A 14 -0.76 56.15 -49.75
C ILE A 14 -1.49 55.46 -50.93
N PRO A 15 -2.73 54.90 -50.74
CA PRO A 15 -4.04 55.62 -50.83
C PRO A 15 -5.20 55.01 -49.93
N PHE A 16 -6.48 55.45 -49.82
CA PHE A 16 -7.24 56.67 -50.23
C PHE A 16 -8.52 56.94 -49.36
N ILE A 17 -8.73 58.20 -48.97
CA ILE A 17 -9.97 59.06 -48.87
C ILE A 17 -11.39 58.48 -48.65
N LEU A 18 -12.02 58.88 -47.53
CA LEU A 18 -13.26 59.70 -47.33
C LEU A 18 -13.57 59.70 -45.80
N SER A 19 -14.29 60.62 -45.13
CA SER A 19 -14.67 62.06 -45.26
C SER A 19 -15.21 62.52 -43.86
N ALA A 20 -15.54 63.77 -43.49
CA ALA A 20 -15.67 65.05 -44.20
C ALA A 20 -15.48 66.29 -43.27
N GLN A 21 -15.23 67.45 -43.89
CA GLN A 21 -15.57 68.85 -43.53
C GLN A 21 -15.42 69.44 -42.09
N ASN A 22 -14.47 70.37 -41.98
CA ASN A 22 -14.74 71.76 -41.59
C ASN A 22 -13.67 72.69 -42.23
N ARG A 23 -14.09 73.74 -42.93
CA ARG A 23 -13.22 74.81 -43.46
C ARG A 23 -13.95 76.14 -43.37
N VAL A 24 -13.27 77.18 -42.89
CA VAL A 24 -13.64 78.57 -43.15
C VAL A 24 -12.76 79.06 -44.29
N GLY A 25 -13.37 79.60 -45.34
CA GLY A 25 -12.70 80.18 -46.50
C GLY A 25 -13.24 81.58 -46.78
N ILE A 26 -12.37 82.47 -47.22
CA ILE A 26 -12.70 83.85 -47.61
C ILE A 26 -12.82 83.88 -49.15
N ASN A 27 -13.68 84.79 -49.66
CA ASN A 27 -13.75 85.29 -51.05
C ASN A 27 -14.57 84.47 -52.07
N VAL A 28 -15.86 84.83 -52.28
CA VAL A 28 -16.44 85.29 -53.57
C VAL A 28 -17.89 85.83 -53.45
N ASP A 29 -18.11 87.05 -53.94
CA ASP A 29 -19.13 87.48 -54.92
C ASP A 29 -20.64 87.14 -54.77
N THR A 30 -21.28 87.62 -53.68
CA THR A 30 -22.73 88.05 -53.60
C THR A 30 -23.84 86.98 -53.74
N PRO A 31 -25.12 87.22 -53.31
CA PRO A 31 -25.72 88.37 -52.57
C PRO A 31 -26.53 87.96 -51.30
N SER A 32 -27.20 88.95 -50.68
CA SER A 32 -28.34 88.88 -49.70
C SER A 32 -28.12 88.16 -48.35
N VAL A 33 -27.98 88.83 -47.17
CA VAL A 33 -28.94 89.72 -46.43
C VAL A 33 -30.03 88.88 -45.72
N ASP A 34 -30.36 88.99 -44.42
CA ASP A 34 -30.27 90.09 -43.43
C ASP A 34 -29.82 89.64 -42.02
N LEU A 35 -29.13 90.51 -41.28
CA LEU A 35 -29.53 90.85 -39.89
C LEU A 35 -29.12 92.29 -39.59
N ASP A 36 -30.12 93.10 -39.25
CA ASP A 36 -30.07 94.56 -39.15
C ASP A 36 -29.72 95.04 -37.73
N ILE A 37 -28.70 95.91 -37.61
CA ILE A 37 -28.72 97.05 -36.68
C ILE A 37 -28.09 98.28 -37.36
N ARG A 38 -28.93 99.14 -37.93
CA ARG A 38 -28.70 100.60 -38.12
C ARG A 38 -29.48 101.35 -37.02
N THR A 39 -29.12 102.54 -36.50
CA THR A 39 -28.16 103.57 -36.94
C THR A 39 -27.75 104.49 -35.76
N LEU A 40 -26.58 105.13 -35.90
CA LEU A 40 -26.08 106.37 -35.28
C LEU A 40 -27.04 107.27 -34.46
N SER A 41 -26.52 107.76 -33.32
CA SER A 41 -26.63 109.18 -32.91
C SER A 41 -25.40 109.66 -32.12
N THR A 42 -24.70 110.67 -32.66
CA THR A 42 -23.90 111.74 -32.00
C THR A 42 -22.94 111.47 -30.82
N ASN A 43 -21.70 111.98 -30.98
CA ASN A 43 -20.61 112.20 -29.98
C ASN A 43 -19.91 110.90 -29.50
N ASP A 44 -18.64 110.59 -29.77
CA ASP A 44 -17.44 111.41 -29.90
C ASP A 44 -16.46 110.82 -30.94
N GLY A 45 -15.80 111.69 -31.72
CA GLY A 45 -14.84 111.30 -32.75
C GLY A 45 -13.38 111.53 -32.35
N ALA A 46 -12.49 110.61 -32.72
CA ALA A 46 -11.04 110.83 -32.70
C ALA A 46 -10.55 111.03 -34.15
N GLU A 47 -10.34 112.29 -34.53
CA GLU A 47 -9.83 112.68 -35.85
C GLU A 47 -8.30 112.57 -35.91
N VAL A 48 -7.76 111.94 -36.95
CA VAL A 48 -6.30 111.95 -37.23
C VAL A 48 -6.04 113.00 -38.31
N SER A 49 -5.38 114.09 -37.94
CA SER A 49 -5.01 115.16 -38.87
C SER A 49 -3.50 115.41 -38.84
N VAL A 50 -2.87 115.39 -40.03
CA VAL A 50 -1.44 115.65 -40.21
C VAL A 50 -1.28 116.98 -40.93
N GLY A 51 -0.96 118.03 -40.16
CA GLY A 51 -0.61 119.35 -40.69
C GLY A 51 0.91 119.53 -40.80
N ASN A 52 1.37 120.39 -41.72
CA ASN A 52 2.79 120.70 -41.88
C ASN A 52 3.03 122.20 -41.64
N ILE A 53 3.84 122.52 -40.62
CA ILE A 53 4.39 123.86 -40.39
C ILE A 53 5.87 123.68 -40.01
N ASN A 54 6.78 124.29 -40.77
CA ASN A 54 8.21 124.40 -40.47
C ASN A 54 8.97 123.08 -40.20
N ASN A 55 8.90 122.12 -41.15
CA ASN A 55 9.77 120.92 -41.21
C ASN A 55 9.80 120.06 -39.93
N SER A 56 8.71 120.03 -39.18
CA SER A 56 8.56 119.18 -37.99
C SER A 56 7.24 118.42 -38.07
N TYR A 57 7.30 117.10 -38.23
CA TYR A 57 6.10 116.25 -38.18
C TYR A 57 5.61 116.13 -36.74
N PHE A 58 4.36 116.47 -36.48
CA PHE A 58 3.73 116.28 -35.18
C PHE A 58 2.64 115.20 -35.25
N LEU A 59 2.66 114.29 -34.27
CA LEU A 59 1.62 113.29 -34.06
C LEU A 59 0.88 113.64 -32.76
N ARG A 60 -0.40 114.03 -32.87
CA ARG A 60 -1.30 114.15 -31.71
C ARG A 60 -2.25 112.96 -31.71
N ILE A 61 -2.40 112.34 -30.55
CA ILE A 61 -3.42 111.31 -30.29
C ILE A 61 -4.18 111.76 -29.06
N PHE A 62 -5.51 111.83 -29.15
CA PHE A 62 -6.39 112.07 -28.02
C PHE A 62 -6.87 110.75 -27.43
N SER A 63 -6.99 110.69 -26.10
CA SER A 63 -7.70 109.64 -25.37
C SER A 63 -8.69 110.33 -24.43
N GLY A 64 -9.97 109.94 -24.49
CA GLY A 64 -11.03 110.61 -23.75
C GLY A 64 -11.13 110.16 -22.29
N ARG A 65 -10.57 110.96 -21.38
CA ARG A 65 -11.07 111.17 -20.01
C ARG A 65 -10.41 112.39 -19.38
N ASP A 66 -11.20 113.18 -18.67
CA ASP A 66 -10.75 114.42 -18.05
C ASP A 66 -9.85 114.22 -16.81
N ASP A 67 -9.18 115.32 -16.42
CA ASP A 67 -8.46 115.54 -15.15
C ASP A 67 -7.07 114.89 -14.90
N VAL A 68 -6.12 115.04 -15.85
CA VAL A 68 -4.71 115.39 -15.53
C VAL A 68 -4.06 116.17 -16.69
N PRO A 69 -3.35 117.31 -16.47
CA PRO A 69 -2.61 117.97 -17.55
C PRO A 69 -1.29 117.23 -17.86
N PHE A 70 -1.09 116.85 -19.12
CA PHE A 70 0.19 116.29 -19.60
C PHE A 70 0.74 116.99 -20.84
N SER A 71 2.07 117.00 -20.91
CA SER A 71 2.89 117.68 -21.90
C SER A 71 2.89 117.01 -23.26
N ALA A 72 2.97 117.81 -24.33
CA ALA A 72 3.20 117.30 -25.68
C ALA A 72 4.65 116.81 -25.84
N ILE A 73 4.83 115.64 -26.45
CA ILE A 73 6.14 115.07 -26.75
C ILE A 73 6.57 115.51 -28.16
N TYR A 74 7.75 116.12 -28.26
CA TYR A 74 8.39 116.46 -29.53
C TYR A 74 9.47 115.43 -29.85
N TRP A 75 9.40 114.80 -31.03
CA TRP A 75 10.48 113.93 -31.52
C TRP A 75 11.05 114.42 -32.84
N ARG A 76 12.39 114.45 -32.93
CA ARG A 76 13.14 114.62 -34.18
C ARG A 76 13.79 113.30 -34.56
N ALA A 77 13.70 112.92 -35.83
CA ALA A 77 14.42 111.78 -36.35
C ALA A 77 15.93 111.98 -36.16
N GLY A 78 16.59 111.03 -35.47
CA GLY A 78 18.05 111.03 -35.24
C GLY A 78 18.52 111.36 -33.83
N THR A 79 17.62 111.58 -32.86
CA THR A 79 17.96 111.75 -31.44
C THR A 79 17.09 110.88 -30.52
N PRO A 80 17.59 110.44 -29.35
CA PRO A 80 16.85 109.57 -28.45
C PRO A 80 15.50 110.13 -27.99
N LEU A 81 14.51 109.24 -27.86
CA LEU A 81 13.18 109.55 -27.33
C LEU A 81 12.98 108.85 -25.97
N SER A 82 12.45 109.58 -24.99
CA SER A 82 12.13 109.11 -23.64
C SER A 82 10.75 109.59 -23.15
N PHE A 83 10.15 108.85 -22.21
CA PHE A 83 8.81 109.11 -21.66
C PHE A 83 8.86 109.18 -20.12
N GLY A 84 8.29 110.22 -19.52
CA GLY A 84 8.19 110.37 -18.06
C GLY A 84 7.87 111.81 -17.61
N ARG A 85 7.20 111.98 -16.46
CA ARG A 85 6.83 113.29 -15.88
C ARG A 85 7.76 113.64 -14.71
N ALA A 86 7.94 114.93 -14.47
CA ALA A 86 8.53 115.45 -13.24
C ALA A 86 7.48 115.60 -12.12
N GLU A 87 7.90 115.48 -10.85
CA GLU A 87 7.17 116.02 -9.69
C GLU A 87 8.12 116.69 -8.67
N GLN A 88 7.58 117.64 -7.91
CA GLN A 88 8.28 118.31 -6.81
C GLN A 88 8.24 117.45 -5.55
N ASN A 89 9.38 116.88 -5.15
CA ASN A 89 9.98 116.97 -3.80
C ASN A 89 10.99 115.85 -3.51
N GLY A 90 12.24 116.04 -3.94
CA GLY A 90 13.42 115.66 -3.16
C GLY A 90 13.61 114.20 -2.73
N ALA A 91 13.52 113.24 -3.65
CA ALA A 91 14.30 111.99 -3.62
C ALA A 91 14.36 111.42 -5.04
N ASP A 92 15.57 111.21 -5.58
CA ASP A 92 15.77 110.84 -6.98
C ASP A 92 15.49 109.35 -7.24
N TYR A 93 14.41 109.06 -7.98
CA TYR A 93 14.16 107.77 -8.63
C TYR A 93 13.51 108.03 -10.01
N THR A 94 14.03 107.49 -11.12
CA THR A 94 13.58 107.85 -12.48
C THR A 94 13.95 106.82 -13.54
N GLU A 95 12.97 106.21 -14.24
CA GLU A 95 12.97 106.04 -15.71
C GLU A 95 11.55 105.77 -16.28
N PHE A 96 11.22 105.25 -17.48
CA PHE A 96 11.80 104.20 -18.36
C PHE A 96 11.61 104.48 -19.87
N LEU A 97 12.70 104.43 -20.66
CA LEU A 97 12.86 104.25 -22.13
C LEU A 97 13.84 105.23 -22.79
N HIS A 98 14.81 104.69 -23.54
CA HIS A 98 15.70 105.41 -24.45
C HIS A 98 15.69 104.77 -25.85
N LEU A 99 15.13 105.44 -26.86
CA LEU A 99 15.07 104.95 -28.26
C LEU A 99 16.15 105.58 -29.15
N ASP A 100 17.30 104.94 -29.33
CA ASP A 100 18.47 105.50 -30.06
C ASP A 100 18.36 105.47 -31.60
N GLY A 101 17.21 105.02 -32.13
CA GLY A 101 16.95 104.85 -33.55
C GLY A 101 17.32 103.48 -34.12
N LYS A 102 17.92 102.57 -33.32
CA LYS A 102 18.07 101.14 -33.66
C LYS A 102 17.74 100.19 -32.51
N THR A 103 17.78 100.64 -31.27
CA THR A 103 17.55 99.85 -30.05
C THR A 103 16.72 100.62 -29.01
N ILE A 104 16.15 99.86 -28.05
CA ILE A 104 15.54 100.39 -26.83
C ILE A 104 16.51 100.11 -25.69
N GLY A 105 16.96 101.14 -25.00
CA GLY A 105 17.76 101.07 -23.78
C GLY A 105 17.01 101.59 -22.55
N VAL A 106 17.58 101.33 -21.38
CA VAL A 106 17.08 101.73 -20.05
C VAL A 106 18.25 102.20 -19.17
N TYR A 107 18.01 103.24 -18.37
CA TYR A 107 18.94 103.92 -17.46
C TYR A 107 18.27 104.13 -16.10
N ASN A 108 18.99 103.92 -14.99
CA ASN A 108 18.47 104.26 -13.67
C ASN A 108 17.19 103.47 -13.32
N THR A 109 17.24 102.17 -13.62
CA THR A 109 16.16 101.17 -13.48
C THR A 109 16.64 99.87 -12.82
N GLY A 110 17.87 99.86 -12.31
CA GLY A 110 18.52 98.61 -11.95
C GLY A 110 18.76 97.66 -13.13
N GLN A 111 18.90 98.19 -14.35
CA GLN A 111 18.93 97.43 -15.62
C GLN A 111 17.58 96.75 -15.97
N SER A 112 16.49 97.08 -15.28
CA SER A 112 15.15 96.60 -15.59
C SER A 112 14.48 97.30 -16.77
N VAL A 113 13.53 96.62 -17.41
CA VAL A 113 12.70 97.11 -18.51
C VAL A 113 11.22 97.02 -18.13
N PHE A 114 10.57 98.14 -17.84
CA PHE A 114 9.13 98.19 -17.50
C PHE A 114 8.30 98.90 -18.59
N LEU A 115 7.25 98.23 -19.07
CA LEU A 115 6.42 98.63 -20.21
C LEU A 115 4.93 98.42 -19.93
N GLY A 116 4.29 99.38 -19.27
CA GLY A 116 2.84 99.37 -19.02
C GLY A 116 2.42 100.26 -17.85
N ALA A 117 1.13 100.62 -17.79
CA ALA A 117 0.60 101.44 -16.71
C ALA A 117 0.67 100.70 -15.37
N GLY A 118 1.37 101.25 -14.38
CA GLY A 118 1.57 100.63 -13.07
C GLY A 118 2.58 99.47 -13.06
N ALA A 119 3.37 99.29 -14.12
CA ALA A 119 4.45 98.30 -14.13
C ALA A 119 5.61 98.77 -13.23
N GLY A 120 6.12 97.89 -12.36
CA GLY A 120 7.28 98.15 -11.49
C GLY A 120 7.16 99.36 -10.56
N THR A 121 5.94 99.72 -10.13
CA THR A 121 5.66 100.99 -9.42
C THR A 121 6.37 101.14 -8.07
N ASN A 122 6.72 100.05 -7.39
CA ASN A 122 7.38 100.07 -6.10
C ASN A 122 8.87 99.63 -6.15
N ASP A 123 9.46 99.53 -7.34
CA ASP A 123 10.86 99.13 -7.55
C ASP A 123 11.84 100.15 -6.92
N ASP A 124 12.88 99.67 -6.24
CA ASP A 124 13.85 100.46 -5.49
C ASP A 124 15.05 100.96 -6.33
N LEU A 125 15.03 100.69 -7.64
CA LEU A 125 16.09 100.95 -8.62
C LEU A 125 17.45 100.25 -8.36
N SER A 126 17.51 99.27 -7.46
CA SER A 126 18.69 98.41 -7.30
C SER A 126 18.93 97.56 -8.55
N ASP A 127 20.20 97.22 -8.88
CA ASP A 127 20.58 96.42 -10.07
C ASP A 127 19.97 95.00 -10.07
N ASN A 128 18.71 94.91 -10.49
CA ASN A 128 17.83 93.77 -10.33
C ASN A 128 17.40 93.11 -11.68
N ASN A 129 17.63 93.76 -12.83
CA ASN A 129 17.57 93.16 -14.18
C ASN A 129 16.25 92.39 -14.47
N ASN A 130 15.12 93.04 -14.20
CA ASN A 130 13.77 92.53 -14.43
C ASN A 130 13.21 92.98 -15.79
N THR A 131 12.22 92.26 -16.31
CA THR A 131 11.47 92.63 -17.52
C THR A 131 9.97 92.57 -17.20
N ALA A 132 9.28 93.71 -17.20
CA ALA A 132 7.84 93.82 -16.96
C ALA A 132 7.12 94.41 -18.19
N VAL A 133 6.12 93.73 -18.75
CA VAL A 133 5.39 94.18 -19.95
C VAL A 133 3.90 93.94 -19.79
N GLY A 134 3.16 94.95 -19.36
CA GLY A 134 1.72 94.88 -19.12
C GLY A 134 1.24 95.81 -18.01
N MET A 135 -0.07 96.02 -17.91
CA MET A 135 -0.67 96.78 -16.82
C MET A 135 -0.39 96.10 -15.48
N MET A 136 0.03 96.86 -14.46
CA MET A 136 0.26 96.38 -13.09
C MET A 136 1.24 95.18 -12.96
N THR A 137 2.16 95.01 -13.90
CA THR A 137 3.18 93.94 -13.83
C THR A 137 4.26 94.28 -12.81
N LEU A 138 4.65 93.32 -11.95
CA LEU A 138 5.62 93.56 -10.86
C LEU A 138 5.27 94.76 -9.94
N HIS A 139 3.97 95.04 -9.75
CA HIS A 139 3.50 96.27 -9.12
C HIS A 139 4.02 96.47 -7.68
N ASN A 140 3.90 95.46 -6.81
CA ASN A 140 4.31 95.49 -5.40
C ASN A 140 5.64 94.75 -5.16
N ASN A 141 6.51 94.71 -6.16
CA ASN A 141 7.88 94.22 -5.99
C ASN A 141 8.80 95.41 -5.69
N THR A 142 9.65 95.26 -4.68
CA THR A 142 10.57 96.29 -4.19
C THR A 142 12.00 96.11 -4.70
N ASP A 143 12.58 94.93 -4.50
CA ASP A 143 14.04 94.71 -4.53
C ASP A 143 14.44 93.36 -5.17
N LYS A 144 13.49 92.61 -5.76
CA LYS A 144 13.73 91.22 -6.21
C LYS A 144 14.15 91.16 -7.67
N SER A 145 15.15 90.33 -7.97
CA SER A 145 15.89 90.33 -9.23
C SER A 145 15.66 89.13 -10.15
N GLY A 146 15.99 89.30 -11.43
CA GLY A 146 16.00 88.26 -12.47
C GLY A 146 14.61 87.84 -12.95
N LEU A 147 13.64 88.75 -12.94
CA LEU A 147 12.22 88.45 -13.16
C LEU A 147 11.76 88.76 -14.58
N VAL A 148 10.81 87.98 -15.09
CA VAL A 148 10.19 88.22 -16.41
C VAL A 148 8.67 88.16 -16.27
N ALA A 149 8.01 89.31 -16.19
CA ALA A 149 6.55 89.46 -16.08
C ALA A 149 5.96 90.02 -17.39
N VAL A 150 5.03 89.32 -18.02
CA VAL A 150 4.38 89.76 -19.27
C VAL A 150 2.88 89.48 -19.22
N GLY A 151 2.05 90.51 -19.39
CA GLY A 151 0.58 90.43 -19.31
C GLY A 151 0.02 91.04 -18.02
N ASP A 152 -1.26 91.43 -18.06
CA ASP A 152 -1.93 92.15 -16.97
C ASP A 152 -1.73 91.49 -15.58
N SER A 153 -1.24 92.26 -14.62
CA SER A 153 -1.04 91.86 -13.22
C SER A 153 -0.17 90.61 -13.04
N ALA A 154 0.75 90.31 -13.97
CA ALA A 154 1.73 89.24 -13.76
C ALA A 154 2.77 89.63 -12.68
N LEU A 155 3.06 88.71 -11.74
CA LEU A 155 3.92 88.95 -10.58
C LEU A 155 3.54 90.18 -9.73
N PHE A 156 2.24 90.50 -9.62
CA PHE A 156 1.73 91.69 -8.93
C PHE A 156 2.20 91.80 -7.46
N ASN A 157 2.02 90.75 -6.67
CA ASN A 157 2.49 90.65 -5.28
C ASN A 157 3.64 89.64 -5.21
N ASN A 158 4.86 90.06 -5.54
CA ASN A 158 6.06 89.22 -5.53
C ASN A 158 7.06 89.70 -4.48
N GLY A 159 7.34 88.88 -3.45
CA GLY A 159 8.37 89.18 -2.45
C GLY A 159 7.93 89.98 -1.22
N ILE A 160 6.63 90.23 -1.03
CA ILE A 160 6.10 91.12 0.03
C ILE A 160 6.51 90.66 1.46
N ASP A 161 6.59 89.35 1.69
CA ASP A 161 6.96 88.75 2.98
C ASP A 161 8.41 88.19 2.99
N ALA A 162 9.28 88.71 2.12
CA ALA A 162 10.63 88.18 1.92
C ALA A 162 11.58 88.46 3.10
N THR A 163 11.95 87.39 3.80
CA THR A 163 12.92 87.43 4.91
C THR A 163 14.38 87.21 4.49
N GLU A 164 14.64 86.63 3.31
CA GLU A 164 15.97 86.31 2.81
C GLU A 164 16.17 86.81 1.37
N SER A 165 17.40 87.19 1.00
CA SER A 165 17.69 87.93 -0.24
C SER A 165 17.43 87.18 -1.54
N TYR A 166 17.31 85.85 -1.52
CA TYR A 166 16.97 85.05 -2.69
C TYR A 166 15.46 84.77 -2.81
N HIS A 167 14.64 85.10 -1.81
CA HIS A 167 13.19 84.91 -1.89
C HIS A 167 12.60 85.71 -3.05
N ALA A 168 11.64 85.12 -3.75
CA ALA A 168 10.90 85.74 -4.85
C ALA A 168 11.76 86.21 -6.06
N THR A 169 13.01 85.74 -6.19
CA THR A 169 13.91 85.99 -7.33
C THR A 169 13.75 84.99 -8.47
N GLY A 170 14.22 85.34 -9.67
CA GLY A 170 14.34 84.42 -10.82
C GLY A 170 13.03 83.87 -11.41
N ASN A 171 11.88 84.46 -11.09
CA ASN A 171 10.57 84.00 -11.55
C ASN A 171 10.20 84.56 -12.94
N THR A 172 9.68 83.70 -13.81
CA THR A 172 9.06 84.05 -15.10
C THR A 172 7.54 83.88 -15.02
N ALA A 173 6.77 84.85 -15.49
CA ALA A 173 5.31 84.90 -15.46
C ALA A 173 4.77 85.57 -16.74
N ILE A 174 4.23 84.79 -17.68
CA ILE A 174 3.74 85.25 -18.99
C ILE A 174 2.26 84.90 -19.13
N GLY A 175 1.37 85.85 -18.83
CA GLY A 175 -0.09 85.73 -18.94
C GLY A 175 -0.80 86.57 -17.88
N SER A 176 -2.04 86.98 -18.14
CA SER A 176 -2.81 87.77 -17.16
C SER A 176 -2.98 87.00 -15.84
N GLN A 177 -2.60 87.64 -14.74
CA GLN A 177 -2.60 87.12 -13.37
C GLN A 177 -1.73 85.85 -13.18
N ALA A 178 -0.69 85.65 -14.00
CA ALA A 178 0.31 84.62 -13.76
C ALA A 178 1.20 85.00 -12.56
N LEU A 179 1.41 84.07 -11.61
CA LEU A 179 2.11 84.33 -10.34
C LEU A 179 1.59 85.59 -9.60
N LEU A 180 0.27 85.83 -9.61
CA LEU A 180 -0.33 87.06 -9.05
C LEU A 180 0.07 87.29 -7.58
N THR A 181 0.02 86.23 -6.76
CA THR A 181 0.47 86.27 -5.36
C THR A 181 1.58 85.26 -5.16
N ASN A 182 2.82 85.74 -4.99
CA ASN A 182 4.03 84.96 -4.74
C ASN A 182 4.80 85.55 -3.55
N SER A 183 4.68 84.99 -2.34
CA SER A 183 5.34 85.59 -1.16
C SER A 183 6.86 85.37 -1.17
N ASN A 184 7.32 84.12 -1.16
CA ASN A 184 8.74 83.76 -1.04
C ASN A 184 9.28 82.86 -2.16
N GLY A 185 8.41 82.23 -2.94
CA GLY A 185 8.80 81.25 -3.97
C GLY A 185 9.68 81.82 -5.09
N TYR A 186 10.72 81.08 -5.50
CA TYR A 186 11.74 81.55 -6.44
C TYR A 186 12.06 80.52 -7.55
N TYR A 187 12.65 80.99 -8.66
CA TYR A 187 12.91 80.20 -9.88
C TYR A 187 11.69 79.49 -10.50
N ASN A 188 10.48 80.03 -10.34
CA ASN A 188 9.27 79.50 -10.94
C ASN A 188 9.07 80.01 -12.38
N THR A 189 8.45 79.21 -13.25
CA THR A 189 8.08 79.58 -14.63
C THR A 189 6.59 79.36 -14.84
N ALA A 190 5.82 80.44 -14.98
CA ALA A 190 4.38 80.42 -15.23
C ALA A 190 4.09 81.01 -16.63
N VAL A 191 3.39 80.28 -17.50
CA VAL A 191 3.04 80.72 -18.86
C VAL A 191 1.59 80.35 -19.16
N GLY A 192 0.70 81.33 -19.13
CA GLY A 192 -0.75 81.18 -19.29
C GLY A 192 -1.51 82.03 -18.29
N SER A 193 -2.74 82.41 -18.62
CA SER A 193 -3.56 83.19 -17.67
C SER A 193 -3.83 82.37 -16.41
N ARG A 194 -3.58 82.99 -15.25
CA ARG A 194 -3.66 82.39 -13.91
C ARG A 194 -2.80 81.13 -13.71
N ALA A 195 -1.75 80.92 -14.52
CA ALA A 195 -0.74 79.92 -14.21
C ALA A 195 -0.02 80.30 -12.89
N LEU A 196 0.14 79.35 -11.96
CA LEU A 196 0.73 79.59 -10.63
C LEU A 196 0.11 80.78 -9.86
N TYR A 197 -1.19 81.07 -10.08
CA TYR A 197 -1.89 82.26 -9.56
C TYR A 197 -1.63 82.56 -8.08
N SER A 198 -1.65 81.53 -7.23
CA SER A 198 -1.28 81.64 -5.82
C SER A 198 -0.17 80.66 -5.46
N ASN A 199 0.95 81.22 -5.01
CA ASN A 199 2.13 80.52 -4.54
C ASN A 199 2.66 81.20 -3.27
N SER A 200 2.98 80.46 -2.21
CA SER A 200 3.58 81.05 -1.00
C SER A 200 5.10 80.86 -1.07
N THR A 201 5.58 79.71 -0.61
CA THR A 201 7.03 79.38 -0.55
C THR A 201 7.50 78.51 -1.72
N GLY A 202 6.59 77.93 -2.52
CA GLY A 202 6.91 76.97 -3.57
C GLY A 202 7.92 77.49 -4.60
N ARG A 203 8.93 76.69 -4.92
CA ARG A 203 10.06 77.08 -5.79
C ARG A 203 10.33 76.08 -6.90
N ARG A 204 11.02 76.54 -7.95
CA ARG A 204 11.44 75.74 -9.13
C ARG A 204 10.27 75.03 -9.85
N ASN A 205 9.07 75.59 -9.76
CA ASN A 205 7.90 75.03 -10.41
C ASN A 205 7.73 75.55 -11.85
N VAL A 206 7.31 74.70 -12.78
CA VAL A 206 6.94 75.05 -14.15
C VAL A 206 5.44 74.86 -14.33
N ALA A 207 4.73 75.86 -14.84
CA ALA A 207 3.28 75.86 -15.04
C ALA A 207 2.93 76.49 -16.39
N ILE A 208 2.60 75.69 -17.40
CA ILE A 208 2.33 76.13 -18.77
C ILE A 208 0.90 75.75 -19.16
N GLY A 209 0.00 76.72 -19.21
CA GLY A 209 -1.42 76.56 -19.56
C GLY A 209 -2.36 77.39 -18.68
N PHE A 210 -3.60 77.55 -19.12
CA PHE A 210 -4.64 78.21 -18.33
C PHE A 210 -4.88 77.45 -17.01
N LEU A 211 -4.80 78.16 -15.88
CA LEU A 211 -4.92 77.61 -14.52
C LEU A 211 -3.95 76.44 -14.18
N ALA A 212 -2.86 76.26 -14.94
CA ALA A 212 -1.83 75.30 -14.58
C ALA A 212 -1.24 75.65 -13.20
N LEU A 213 -1.19 74.68 -12.28
CA LEU A 213 -0.60 74.82 -10.94
C LEU A 213 -1.16 76.01 -10.12
N SER A 214 -2.43 76.40 -10.36
CA SER A 214 -2.97 77.69 -9.90
C SER A 214 -3.12 77.87 -8.37
N ARG A 215 -3.07 76.79 -7.56
CA ARG A 215 -3.16 76.84 -6.08
C ARG A 215 -2.00 76.08 -5.41
N ASN A 216 -0.77 76.51 -5.68
CA ASN A 216 0.43 75.82 -5.18
C ASN A 216 1.02 76.50 -3.94
N THR A 217 0.54 76.21 -2.74
CA THR A 217 0.94 77.02 -1.57
C THR A 217 2.40 76.83 -1.17
N MET A 218 2.87 75.58 -1.01
CA MET A 218 4.26 75.29 -0.61
C MET A 218 5.02 74.37 -1.55
N GLY A 219 4.34 73.66 -2.46
CA GLY A 219 4.95 72.60 -3.28
C GLY A 219 6.13 73.06 -4.17
N GLU A 220 7.16 72.23 -4.28
CA GLU A 220 8.41 72.52 -4.98
C GLU A 220 8.71 71.56 -6.14
N ASN A 221 9.48 72.04 -7.12
CA ASN A 221 10.00 71.26 -8.26
C ASN A 221 8.92 70.56 -9.12
N ASN A 222 7.68 71.09 -9.14
CA ASN A 222 6.58 70.53 -9.91
C ASN A 222 6.60 71.03 -11.36
N SER A 223 6.21 70.18 -12.33
CA SER A 223 6.12 70.51 -13.77
C SER A 223 4.72 70.22 -14.31
N ALA A 224 3.90 71.27 -14.48
CA ALA A 224 2.52 71.20 -14.96
C ALA A 224 2.39 71.83 -16.36
N VAL A 225 2.04 71.04 -17.37
CA VAL A 225 1.86 71.50 -18.76
C VAL A 225 0.50 71.04 -19.29
N GLY A 226 -0.44 71.97 -19.40
CA GLY A 226 -1.81 71.73 -19.84
C GLY A 226 -2.83 72.59 -19.10
N CYS A 227 -4.01 72.77 -19.70
CA CYS A 227 -5.13 73.46 -19.04
C CYS A 227 -5.53 72.69 -17.76
N GLN A 228 -5.51 73.39 -16.61
CA GLN A 228 -5.78 72.85 -15.28
C GLN A 228 -4.89 71.66 -14.85
N ALA A 229 -3.68 71.51 -15.42
CA ALA A 229 -2.71 70.55 -14.90
C ALA A 229 -2.28 70.96 -13.47
N LEU A 230 -2.27 70.00 -12.53
CA LEU A 230 -1.88 70.18 -11.12
C LEU A 230 -2.62 71.29 -10.34
N TRP A 231 -3.89 71.57 -10.65
CA TRP A 231 -4.60 72.78 -10.17
C TRP A 231 -4.58 72.97 -8.63
N PHE A 232 -4.83 71.93 -7.83
CA PHE A 232 -5.07 72.02 -6.37
C PHE A 232 -3.86 71.70 -5.46
N ASN A 233 -2.63 71.72 -5.98
CA ASN A 233 -1.41 71.22 -5.30
C ASN A 233 -0.95 72.02 -4.07
N SER A 234 -1.56 71.84 -2.90
CA SER A 234 -1.18 72.59 -1.69
C SER A 234 0.30 72.42 -1.32
N THR A 235 0.76 71.18 -1.07
CA THR A 235 2.09 70.91 -0.49
C THR A 235 2.88 69.81 -1.21
N GLY A 236 2.33 69.22 -2.29
CA GLY A 236 2.99 68.13 -3.01
C GLY A 236 4.23 68.56 -3.78
N ASP A 237 5.32 67.80 -3.67
CA ASP A 237 6.61 68.09 -4.31
C ASP A 237 6.92 67.13 -5.47
N ASN A 238 7.77 67.58 -6.40
CA ASN A 238 8.37 66.77 -7.47
C ASN A 238 7.35 66.08 -8.40
N ASN A 239 6.16 66.66 -8.58
CA ASN A 239 5.13 66.10 -9.46
C ASN A 239 5.28 66.57 -10.91
N SER A 240 5.12 65.67 -11.87
CA SER A 240 5.07 65.95 -13.31
C SER A 240 3.66 65.70 -13.84
N ALA A 241 3.03 66.66 -14.52
CA ALA A 241 1.68 66.57 -15.04
C ALA A 241 1.54 67.21 -16.43
N PHE A 242 1.49 66.37 -17.46
CA PHE A 242 1.45 66.78 -18.86
C PHE A 242 0.13 66.32 -19.50
N GLY A 243 -0.82 67.25 -19.66
CA GLY A 243 -2.14 66.98 -20.21
C GLY A 243 -3.25 67.82 -19.58
N LYS A 244 -4.40 67.92 -20.26
CA LYS A 244 -5.57 68.60 -19.71
C LYS A 244 -6.05 67.89 -18.43
N SER A 245 -6.14 68.63 -17.33
CA SER A 245 -6.61 68.16 -16.02
C SER A 245 -5.84 66.95 -15.46
N ALA A 246 -4.56 66.80 -15.81
CA ALA A 246 -3.68 65.81 -15.17
C ALA A 246 -3.34 66.24 -13.73
N LEU A 247 -3.41 65.33 -12.75
CA LEU A 247 -3.23 65.61 -11.31
C LEU A 247 -4.08 66.78 -10.75
N ILE A 248 -5.26 67.03 -11.32
CA ILE A 248 -6.03 68.25 -11.01
C ILE A 248 -6.40 68.40 -9.52
N SER A 249 -6.61 67.29 -8.80
CA SER A 249 -7.04 67.27 -7.39
C SER A 249 -5.92 67.00 -6.37
N ASN A 250 -4.66 66.87 -6.81
CA ASN A 250 -3.53 66.54 -5.92
C ASN A 250 -3.40 67.60 -4.83
N THR A 251 -3.40 67.22 -3.55
CA THR A 251 -3.31 68.17 -2.43
C THR A 251 -1.94 68.09 -1.72
N GLU A 252 -1.49 66.87 -1.41
CA GLU A 252 -0.26 66.60 -0.66
C GLU A 252 0.62 65.53 -1.35
N GLY A 253 0.06 64.79 -2.31
CA GLY A 253 0.76 63.72 -3.04
C GLY A 253 2.04 64.21 -3.72
N SER A 254 3.14 63.47 -3.54
CA SER A 254 4.47 63.86 -4.00
C SER A 254 5.12 62.79 -4.88
N GLY A 255 5.96 63.23 -5.84
CA GLY A 255 6.70 62.36 -6.76
C GLY A 255 5.85 61.68 -7.84
N ASN A 256 4.65 62.19 -8.13
CA ASN A 256 3.74 61.60 -9.10
C ASN A 256 4.04 62.06 -10.54
N SER A 257 3.88 61.17 -11.52
CA SER A 257 4.19 61.40 -12.93
C SER A 257 3.01 61.07 -13.84
N ALA A 258 2.22 62.07 -14.23
CA ALA A 258 1.05 61.94 -15.10
C ALA A 258 1.28 62.51 -16.51
N PHE A 259 1.07 61.69 -17.54
CA PHE A 259 1.21 62.06 -18.95
C PHE A 259 -0.03 61.59 -19.72
N GLY A 260 -1.02 62.47 -19.85
CA GLY A 260 -2.30 62.17 -20.50
C GLY A 260 -3.43 63.06 -20.00
N ALA A 261 -4.50 63.18 -20.80
CA ALA A 261 -5.70 63.87 -20.34
C ALA A 261 -6.34 63.10 -19.17
N ARG A 262 -6.56 63.80 -18.05
CA ARG A 262 -7.10 63.25 -16.79
C ARG A 262 -6.29 62.08 -16.18
N ALA A 263 -5.01 61.94 -16.49
CA ALA A 263 -4.16 61.00 -15.75
C ALA A 263 -4.03 61.45 -14.27
N LEU A 264 -4.21 60.52 -13.32
CA LEU A 264 -4.22 60.79 -11.86
C LEU A 264 -5.20 61.92 -11.43
N TYR A 265 -6.37 62.01 -12.05
CA TYR A 265 -7.32 63.13 -11.86
C TYR A 265 -7.77 63.33 -10.40
N SER A 266 -8.06 62.23 -9.69
CA SER A 266 -8.66 62.27 -8.35
C SER A 266 -7.66 62.17 -7.20
N ASN A 267 -6.35 62.04 -7.50
CA ASN A 267 -5.33 61.81 -6.47
C ASN A 267 -5.35 62.96 -5.47
N THR A 268 -5.30 62.68 -4.17
CA THR A 268 -5.21 63.71 -3.12
C THR A 268 -3.89 63.60 -2.38
N THR A 269 -3.63 62.45 -1.75
CA THR A 269 -2.44 62.20 -0.91
C THR A 269 -1.54 61.06 -1.43
N GLY A 270 -1.95 60.32 -2.47
CA GLY A 270 -1.15 59.23 -3.05
C GLY A 270 0.21 59.70 -3.59
N ILE A 271 1.26 58.90 -3.39
CA ILE A 271 2.64 59.26 -3.70
C ILE A 271 3.30 58.29 -4.71
N ARG A 272 4.29 58.79 -5.45
CA ARG A 272 5.14 58.01 -6.38
C ARG A 272 4.38 57.22 -7.46
N ASN A 273 3.18 57.66 -7.83
CA ASN A 273 2.38 57.05 -8.88
C ASN A 273 2.84 57.51 -10.27
N THR A 274 2.96 56.60 -11.24
CA THR A 274 3.26 56.90 -12.66
C THR A 274 2.05 56.55 -13.51
N ALA A 275 1.44 57.52 -14.18
CA ALA A 275 0.23 57.37 -14.99
C ALA A 275 0.44 57.91 -16.42
N VAL A 276 0.58 57.05 -17.41
CA VAL A 276 0.85 57.42 -18.81
C VAL A 276 -0.26 56.89 -19.71
N GLY A 277 -1.13 57.79 -20.17
CA GLY A 277 -2.31 57.47 -20.95
C GLY A 277 -3.50 58.32 -20.55
N LYS A 278 -4.50 58.41 -21.43
CA LYS A 278 -5.79 59.03 -21.09
C LYS A 278 -6.47 58.20 -19.99
N ASP A 279 -6.95 58.87 -18.95
CA ASP A 279 -7.69 58.29 -17.83
C ASP A 279 -6.95 57.17 -17.06
N ALA A 280 -5.62 57.09 -17.17
CA ALA A 280 -4.80 56.20 -16.33
C ALA A 280 -4.84 56.67 -14.87
N LEU A 281 -5.09 55.75 -13.91
CA LEU A 281 -5.24 56.06 -12.49
C LEU A 281 -6.30 57.16 -12.20
N LEU A 282 -7.42 57.20 -12.95
CA LEU A 282 -8.40 58.30 -12.88
C LEU A 282 -8.98 58.52 -11.47
N LEU A 283 -9.39 57.44 -10.79
CA LEU A 283 -10.12 57.49 -9.52
C LEU A 283 -9.23 57.33 -8.28
N ASP A 284 -7.91 57.25 -8.46
CA ASP A 284 -6.97 57.05 -7.36
C ASP A 284 -7.08 58.21 -6.37
N THR A 285 -7.13 57.94 -5.07
CA THR A 285 -7.25 58.97 -4.03
C THR A 285 -6.04 58.96 -3.11
N THR A 286 -5.68 57.78 -2.58
CA THR A 286 -4.60 57.59 -1.61
C THR A 286 -3.67 56.44 -1.97
N GLY A 287 -3.86 55.78 -3.11
CA GLY A 287 -2.97 54.71 -3.58
C GLY A 287 -1.57 55.24 -3.85
N SER A 288 -0.55 54.41 -3.66
CA SER A 288 0.85 54.81 -3.79
C SER A 288 1.71 53.77 -4.52
N ASN A 289 2.83 54.22 -5.09
CA ASN A 289 3.78 53.43 -5.89
C ASN A 289 3.18 52.71 -7.11
N ASN A 290 2.00 53.11 -7.60
CA ASN A 290 1.34 52.46 -8.72
C ASN A 290 1.93 52.90 -10.07
N THR A 291 2.11 51.97 -11.00
CA THR A 291 2.52 52.24 -12.39
C THR A 291 1.41 51.85 -13.37
N ALA A 292 0.84 52.81 -14.09
CA ALA A 292 -0.25 52.62 -15.05
C ALA A 292 0.14 53.20 -16.42
N LEU A 293 0.35 52.34 -17.42
CA LEU A 293 0.74 52.70 -18.79
C LEU A 293 -0.29 52.14 -19.79
N GLY A 294 -1.17 53.01 -20.30
CA GLY A 294 -2.20 52.67 -21.27
C GLY A 294 -3.50 53.46 -21.07
N LEU A 295 -4.40 53.40 -22.06
CA LEU A 295 -5.75 53.96 -21.95
C LEU A 295 -6.51 53.27 -20.80
N ALA A 296 -6.96 54.05 -19.82
CA ALA A 296 -7.72 53.58 -18.65
C ALA A 296 -7.07 52.38 -17.92
N SER A 297 -5.74 52.35 -17.83
CA SER A 297 -5.00 51.42 -16.97
C SER A 297 -5.15 51.85 -15.50
N LEU A 298 -5.40 50.89 -14.60
CA LEU A 298 -5.69 51.11 -13.18
C LEU A 298 -6.82 52.13 -12.89
N PHE A 299 -7.81 52.24 -13.79
CA PHE A 299 -8.81 53.32 -13.82
C PHE A 299 -9.55 53.53 -12.47
N ALA A 300 -10.04 52.46 -11.86
CA ALA A 300 -10.89 52.51 -10.68
C ALA A 300 -10.16 52.44 -9.33
N ASN A 301 -8.81 52.47 -9.33
CA ASN A 301 -8.03 52.40 -8.09
C ASN A 301 -8.47 53.50 -7.15
N ARG A 302 -8.58 53.23 -5.85
CA ARG A 302 -8.90 54.26 -4.84
C ARG A 302 -7.79 54.36 -3.81
N SER A 303 -7.34 53.21 -3.31
CA SER A 303 -6.35 53.08 -2.25
C SER A 303 -5.45 51.84 -2.39
N GLY A 304 -5.48 51.17 -3.55
CA GLY A 304 -4.58 50.05 -3.85
C GLY A 304 -3.15 50.55 -4.08
N ASN A 305 -2.15 49.81 -3.59
CA ASN A 305 -0.74 50.18 -3.64
C ASN A 305 0.10 49.18 -4.45
N ASP A 306 1.25 49.65 -4.92
CA ASP A 306 2.31 48.82 -5.51
C ASP A 306 1.85 47.99 -6.74
N ASN A 307 0.80 48.44 -7.44
CA ASN A 307 0.29 47.77 -8.63
C ASN A 307 0.99 48.26 -9.92
N THR A 308 1.29 47.34 -10.83
CA THR A 308 1.81 47.63 -12.17
C THR A 308 0.81 47.18 -13.25
N ALA A 309 0.31 48.11 -14.06
CA ALA A 309 -0.66 47.87 -15.13
C ALA A 309 -0.14 48.45 -16.46
N ILE A 310 0.24 47.57 -17.40
CA ILE A 310 0.77 47.95 -18.70
C ILE A 310 -0.15 47.40 -19.80
N GLY A 311 -0.97 48.27 -20.38
CA GLY A 311 -1.89 47.97 -21.47
C GLY A 311 -3.28 48.58 -21.28
N THR A 312 -4.00 48.72 -22.39
CA THR A 312 -5.37 49.25 -22.40
C THR A 312 -6.31 48.39 -21.56
N PHE A 313 -7.01 49.01 -20.62
CA PHE A 313 -7.89 48.38 -19.63
C PHE A 313 -7.21 47.31 -18.75
N SER A 314 -5.89 47.36 -18.52
CA SER A 314 -5.26 46.51 -17.51
C SER A 314 -5.63 46.99 -16.11
N LEU A 315 -6.08 46.07 -15.24
CA LEU A 315 -6.47 46.34 -13.84
C LEU A 315 -7.52 47.47 -13.71
N ASP A 316 -8.40 47.64 -14.69
CA ASP A 316 -9.27 48.83 -14.77
C ASP A 316 -10.34 48.90 -13.67
N HIS A 317 -10.76 47.77 -13.08
CA HIS A 317 -11.66 47.73 -11.93
C HIS A 317 -10.97 47.63 -10.56
N ASN A 318 -9.62 47.62 -10.49
CA ASN A 318 -8.92 47.50 -9.20
C ASN A 318 -9.36 48.63 -8.27
N THR A 319 -9.81 48.34 -7.05
CA THR A 319 -10.25 49.39 -6.11
C THR A 319 -9.31 49.51 -4.91
N THR A 320 -9.01 48.39 -4.26
CA THR A 320 -8.16 48.32 -3.06
C THR A 320 -7.17 47.15 -3.08
N GLY A 321 -7.07 46.42 -4.20
CA GLY A 321 -6.10 45.33 -4.36
C GLY A 321 -4.67 45.87 -4.46
N ASN A 322 -3.71 45.16 -3.87
CA ASN A 322 -2.29 45.54 -3.82
C ASN A 322 -1.40 44.54 -4.57
N ASP A 323 -0.18 44.95 -4.90
CA ASP A 323 0.89 44.07 -5.39
C ASP A 323 0.53 43.30 -6.69
N ASN A 324 -0.40 43.82 -7.49
CA ASN A 324 -0.82 43.18 -8.73
C ASN A 324 0.02 43.66 -9.93
N THR A 325 0.49 42.73 -10.76
CA THR A 325 1.21 43.02 -12.02
C THR A 325 0.40 42.52 -13.22
N GLY A 326 -0.27 43.42 -13.92
CA GLY A 326 -0.94 43.18 -15.20
C GLY A 326 -0.13 43.73 -16.38
N THR A 327 0.16 42.92 -17.39
CA THR A 327 0.79 43.35 -18.65
C THR A 327 0.09 42.70 -19.85
N GLY A 328 -0.70 43.50 -20.55
CA GLY A 328 -1.53 43.07 -21.68
C GLY A 328 -2.80 43.92 -21.79
N ARG A 329 -3.56 43.72 -22.87
CA ARG A 329 -4.89 44.33 -22.97
C ARG A 329 -5.85 43.54 -22.07
N ALA A 330 -6.54 44.23 -21.16
CA ALA A 330 -7.52 43.65 -20.24
C ALA A 330 -6.96 42.49 -19.37
N THR A 331 -5.71 42.61 -18.90
CA THR A 331 -5.20 41.77 -17.81
C THR A 331 -5.85 42.17 -16.49
N LEU A 332 -6.32 41.21 -15.68
CA LEU A 332 -6.94 41.48 -14.36
C LEU A 332 -8.10 42.50 -14.42
N GLY A 333 -8.89 42.50 -15.52
CA GLY A 333 -9.90 43.53 -15.79
C GLY A 333 -10.93 43.73 -14.69
N ASN A 334 -11.51 42.64 -14.18
CA ASN A 334 -12.53 42.70 -13.11
C ASN A 334 -11.95 42.75 -11.68
N ASN A 335 -10.63 42.82 -11.49
CA ASN A 335 -10.03 42.70 -10.16
C ASN A 335 -10.53 43.83 -9.29
N THR A 336 -11.12 43.58 -8.12
CA THR A 336 -11.64 44.63 -7.23
C THR A 336 -10.79 44.77 -5.97
N THR A 337 -10.53 43.66 -5.29
CA THR A 337 -9.76 43.59 -4.03
C THR A 337 -8.67 42.52 -4.03
N GLY A 338 -8.64 41.64 -5.04
CA GLY A 338 -7.61 40.62 -5.19
C GLY A 338 -6.21 41.21 -5.24
N SER A 339 -5.24 40.55 -4.59
CA SER A 339 -3.88 41.06 -4.38
C SER A 339 -2.82 40.00 -4.69
N HIS A 340 -1.58 40.44 -4.92
CA HIS A 340 -0.43 39.58 -5.27
C HIS A 340 -0.60 38.78 -6.58
N ASN A 341 -1.41 39.26 -7.53
CA ASN A 341 -1.67 38.55 -8.78
C ASN A 341 -0.72 39.00 -9.92
N VAL A 342 -0.22 38.05 -10.70
CA VAL A 342 0.60 38.31 -11.89
C VAL A 342 -0.17 37.84 -13.13
N ALA A 343 -0.43 38.73 -14.07
CA ALA A 343 -1.15 38.46 -15.31
C ALA A 343 -0.37 39.01 -16.53
N TYR A 344 0.07 38.13 -17.43
CA TYR A 344 0.78 38.50 -18.66
C TYR A 344 0.09 37.92 -19.90
N GLY A 345 -0.30 38.80 -20.82
CA GLY A 345 -0.97 38.45 -22.08
C GLY A 345 -2.43 38.89 -22.13
N LYS A 346 -2.97 39.04 -23.34
CA LYS A 346 -4.34 39.51 -23.58
C LYS A 346 -5.36 38.66 -22.82
N ASP A 347 -6.26 39.34 -22.10
CA ASP A 347 -7.36 38.77 -21.31
C ASP A 347 -6.89 37.76 -20.22
N ALA A 348 -5.62 37.76 -19.79
CA ALA A 348 -5.16 36.87 -18.72
C ALA A 348 -5.75 37.28 -17.37
N LEU A 349 -6.25 36.30 -16.60
CA LEU A 349 -6.86 36.48 -15.28
C LEU A 349 -8.02 37.49 -15.27
N PHE A 350 -8.74 37.61 -16.40
CA PHE A 350 -9.68 38.70 -16.68
C PHE A 350 -10.84 38.81 -15.68
N LYS A 351 -11.50 37.71 -15.31
CA LYS A 351 -12.65 37.72 -14.39
C LYS A 351 -12.29 37.71 -12.90
N ASN A 352 -11.01 37.76 -12.53
CA ASN A 352 -10.65 37.76 -11.11
C ASN A 352 -11.25 39.00 -10.46
N GLU A 353 -11.99 38.84 -9.36
CA GLU A 353 -12.64 39.89 -8.57
C GLU A 353 -11.94 40.03 -7.22
N THR A 354 -11.72 38.90 -6.53
CA THR A 354 -11.19 38.85 -5.15
C THR A 354 -10.06 37.82 -4.95
N GLY A 355 -9.76 36.98 -5.95
CA GLY A 355 -8.75 35.94 -5.87
C GLY A 355 -7.33 36.50 -5.70
N ASN A 356 -6.47 35.78 -4.98
CA ASN A 356 -5.15 36.24 -4.55
C ASN A 356 -4.04 35.27 -4.97
N SER A 357 -2.81 35.79 -5.08
CA SER A 357 -1.60 34.99 -5.30
C SER A 357 -1.67 34.07 -6.52
N ASN A 358 -2.31 34.54 -7.60
CA ASN A 358 -2.45 33.81 -8.85
C ASN A 358 -1.42 34.28 -9.89
N THR A 359 -0.82 33.34 -10.62
CA THR A 359 0.07 33.60 -11.76
C THR A 359 -0.56 33.11 -13.06
N ALA A 360 -0.80 34.01 -14.01
CA ALA A 360 -1.41 33.73 -15.31
C ALA A 360 -0.55 34.29 -16.46
N VAL A 361 0.10 33.43 -17.23
CA VAL A 361 0.99 33.82 -18.33
C VAL A 361 0.53 33.15 -19.64
N GLY A 362 -0.12 33.93 -20.49
CA GLY A 362 -0.67 33.47 -21.77
C GLY A 362 -2.01 34.12 -22.10
N LYS A 363 -2.38 34.12 -23.39
CA LYS A 363 -3.69 34.62 -23.82
C LYS A 363 -4.80 33.85 -23.11
N ALA A 364 -5.68 34.58 -22.42
CA ALA A 364 -6.81 34.01 -21.67
C ALA A 364 -6.43 32.86 -20.72
N ALA A 365 -5.19 32.85 -20.20
CA ALA A 365 -4.85 32.00 -19.06
C ALA A 365 -5.72 32.43 -17.87
N LEU A 366 -6.29 31.47 -17.14
CA LEU A 366 -7.02 31.71 -15.90
C LEU A 366 -8.27 32.63 -16.07
N PHE A 367 -8.89 32.61 -17.25
CA PHE A 367 -9.88 33.62 -17.68
C PHE A 367 -11.16 33.70 -16.83
N ASN A 368 -11.79 32.58 -16.45
CA ASN A 368 -13.05 32.55 -15.70
C ASN A 368 -12.91 32.40 -14.17
N ASN A 369 -11.74 32.70 -13.61
CA ASN A 369 -11.54 32.66 -12.16
C ASN A 369 -12.09 33.92 -11.50
N ALA A 370 -13.07 33.82 -10.60
CA ALA A 370 -13.59 34.99 -9.86
C ALA A 370 -12.82 35.25 -8.56
N ASP A 371 -12.66 34.23 -7.73
CA ASP A 371 -12.30 34.37 -6.32
C ASP A 371 -11.31 33.29 -5.81
N ARG A 372 -10.94 32.32 -6.65
CA ARG A 372 -9.99 31.27 -6.29
C ARG A 372 -8.57 31.82 -6.25
N SER A 373 -7.73 31.19 -5.41
CA SER A 373 -6.38 31.64 -5.08
C SER A 373 -5.35 30.51 -5.19
N PHE A 374 -4.06 30.88 -5.18
CA PHE A 374 -2.90 29.97 -5.23
C PHE A 374 -2.81 29.15 -6.54
N LEU A 375 -3.06 29.81 -7.67
CA LEU A 375 -3.09 29.16 -8.99
C LEU A 375 -1.90 29.54 -9.86
N VAL A 376 -1.43 28.58 -10.67
CA VAL A 376 -0.37 28.81 -11.67
C VAL A 376 -0.87 28.34 -13.03
N ALA A 377 -1.06 29.26 -13.97
CA ALA A 377 -1.48 28.98 -15.35
C ALA A 377 -0.48 29.57 -16.35
N VAL A 378 0.24 28.73 -17.09
CA VAL A 378 1.25 29.15 -18.07
C VAL A 378 0.97 28.47 -19.41
N GLY A 379 0.40 29.21 -20.36
CA GLY A 379 -0.01 28.72 -21.68
C GLY A 379 -1.28 29.40 -22.20
N ASP A 380 -1.59 29.26 -23.49
CA ASP A 380 -2.88 29.75 -24.01
C ASP A 380 -4.04 28.95 -23.39
N SER A 381 -4.98 29.66 -22.78
CA SER A 381 -6.15 29.07 -22.11
C SER A 381 -5.82 27.96 -21.09
N ALA A 382 -4.66 28.00 -20.42
CA ALA A 382 -4.42 27.19 -19.23
C ALA A 382 -5.39 27.63 -18.11
N LEU A 383 -6.00 26.68 -17.38
CA LEU A 383 -7.00 26.96 -16.32
C LEU A 383 -8.18 27.86 -16.76
N TYR A 384 -8.60 27.79 -18.03
CA TYR A 384 -9.55 28.73 -18.63
C TYR A 384 -10.91 28.82 -17.92
N SER A 385 -11.48 27.68 -17.49
CA SER A 385 -12.77 27.59 -16.79
C SER A 385 -12.63 27.42 -15.26
N ASN A 386 -11.44 27.65 -14.69
CA ASN A 386 -11.16 27.31 -13.30
C ASN A 386 -12.13 27.96 -12.29
N GLY A 387 -12.84 27.13 -11.52
CA GLY A 387 -13.75 27.60 -10.45
C GLY A 387 -15.15 27.97 -10.93
N SER A 388 -15.52 27.67 -12.18
CA SER A 388 -16.85 28.00 -12.71
C SER A 388 -17.96 27.29 -11.93
N GLY A 389 -18.73 28.05 -11.14
CA GLY A 389 -19.80 27.53 -10.28
C GLY A 389 -19.35 27.11 -8.86
N ALA A 390 -18.10 27.36 -8.51
CA ALA A 390 -17.51 26.94 -7.23
C ALA A 390 -18.12 27.67 -6.01
N THR A 391 -18.78 26.93 -5.12
CA THR A 391 -19.46 27.46 -3.93
C THR A 391 -18.67 27.39 -2.62
N GLN A 392 -17.69 26.50 -2.51
CA GLN A 392 -16.90 26.27 -1.28
C GLN A 392 -15.49 26.86 -1.44
N SER A 393 -14.86 27.30 -0.35
CA SER A 393 -13.58 28.03 -0.38
C SER A 393 -12.41 27.22 -0.95
N TRP A 394 -12.39 25.91 -0.73
CA TRP A 394 -11.34 25.01 -1.24
C TRP A 394 -11.47 24.63 -2.71
N HIS A 395 -12.66 24.79 -3.33
CA HIS A 395 -12.91 24.35 -4.70
C HIS A 395 -12.01 25.10 -5.67
N ALA A 396 -11.41 24.38 -6.60
CA ALA A 396 -10.59 24.92 -7.68
C ALA A 396 -9.42 25.80 -7.21
N THR A 397 -8.86 25.53 -6.02
CA THR A 397 -7.63 26.17 -5.49
C THR A 397 -6.39 25.27 -5.66
N GLY A 398 -5.19 25.86 -5.57
CA GLY A 398 -3.94 25.10 -5.58
C GLY A 398 -3.55 24.43 -6.90
N ASN A 399 -4.26 24.71 -8.00
CA ASN A 399 -4.03 24.06 -9.29
C ASN A 399 -2.84 24.68 -10.05
N THR A 400 -1.99 23.82 -10.60
CA THR A 400 -0.85 24.19 -11.46
C THR A 400 -1.05 23.63 -12.87
N ALA A 401 -0.98 24.49 -13.89
CA ALA A 401 -1.20 24.16 -15.29
C ALA A 401 -0.15 24.80 -16.20
N LEU A 402 0.82 24.01 -16.67
CA LEU A 402 1.90 24.40 -17.55
C LEU A 402 1.71 23.77 -18.95
N GLY A 403 1.13 24.53 -19.87
CA GLY A 403 0.91 24.13 -21.26
C GLY A 403 -0.36 24.74 -21.87
N SER A 404 -0.39 24.82 -23.21
CA SER A 404 -1.61 25.20 -23.94
C SER A 404 -2.76 24.29 -23.52
N LYS A 405 -3.84 24.86 -22.97
CA LYS A 405 -5.09 24.19 -22.58
C LYS A 405 -4.89 23.07 -21.54
N ALA A 406 -3.89 23.19 -20.67
CA ALA A 406 -3.80 22.37 -19.46
C ALA A 406 -4.87 22.81 -18.44
N LEU A 407 -5.55 21.85 -17.78
CA LEU A 407 -6.75 22.09 -16.94
C LEU A 407 -7.80 23.03 -17.56
N PHE A 408 -8.14 22.83 -18.83
CA PHE A 408 -9.02 23.76 -19.54
C PHE A 408 -10.42 23.89 -18.90
N SER A 409 -11.02 22.77 -18.46
CA SER A 409 -12.43 22.69 -18.02
C SER A 409 -12.68 22.65 -16.51
N ASN A 410 -11.69 22.93 -15.66
CA ASN A 410 -11.76 22.66 -14.21
C ASN A 410 -12.85 23.42 -13.42
N SER A 411 -13.96 22.78 -13.06
CA SER A 411 -15.04 23.44 -12.29
C SER A 411 -14.75 23.52 -10.79
N TYR A 412 -14.33 22.42 -10.17
CA TYR A 412 -14.22 22.27 -8.71
C TYR A 412 -12.92 21.61 -8.23
N GLY A 413 -12.26 20.79 -9.06
CA GLY A 413 -11.10 20.01 -8.66
C GLY A 413 -9.94 20.85 -8.14
N TRP A 414 -9.31 20.45 -7.04
CA TRP A 414 -8.27 21.20 -6.34
C TRP A 414 -6.94 20.43 -6.27
N SER A 415 -5.84 21.14 -6.02
CA SER A 415 -4.46 20.59 -5.93
C SER A 415 -4.00 19.74 -7.12
N ASN A 416 -4.55 19.98 -8.33
CA ASN A 416 -4.15 19.27 -9.53
C ASN A 416 -2.90 19.89 -10.16
N THR A 417 -1.98 19.06 -10.65
CA THR A 417 -0.79 19.47 -11.40
C THR A 417 -0.83 18.92 -12.82
N ALA A 418 -0.79 19.78 -13.83
CA ALA A 418 -0.74 19.39 -15.24
C ALA A 418 0.41 20.08 -15.97
N THR A 419 1.30 19.29 -16.58
CA THR A 419 2.41 19.76 -17.41
C THR A 419 2.34 19.11 -18.78
N GLY A 420 1.90 19.86 -19.79
CA GLY A 420 1.78 19.40 -21.17
C GLY A 420 0.62 20.02 -21.92
N ASN A 421 0.65 19.94 -23.25
CA ASN A 421 -0.49 20.35 -24.07
C ASN A 421 -1.69 19.43 -23.79
N ARG A 422 -2.82 20.03 -23.37
CA ARG A 422 -4.07 19.31 -23.05
C ARG A 422 -3.94 18.23 -21.96
N ALA A 423 -2.97 18.38 -21.05
CA ALA A 423 -2.94 17.56 -19.83
C ALA A 423 -4.11 17.94 -18.91
N LEU A 424 -4.84 16.96 -18.35
CA LEU A 424 -6.05 17.17 -17.54
C LEU A 424 -7.10 18.09 -18.22
N TYR A 425 -7.25 17.98 -19.55
CA TYR A 425 -8.06 18.92 -20.35
C TYR A 425 -9.53 19.02 -19.89
N SER A 426 -10.18 17.90 -19.60
CA SER A 426 -11.61 17.81 -19.26
C SER A 426 -11.93 17.72 -17.76
N ASN A 427 -10.94 17.87 -16.87
CA ASN A 427 -11.15 17.75 -15.42
C ASN A 427 -12.33 18.63 -14.97
N THR A 428 -13.31 18.08 -14.24
CA THR A 428 -14.46 18.84 -13.72
C THR A 428 -14.43 18.94 -12.21
N THR A 429 -14.34 17.81 -11.51
CA THR A 429 -14.39 17.68 -10.05
C THR A 429 -13.15 17.01 -9.48
N GLY A 430 -12.44 16.17 -10.26
CA GLY A 430 -11.33 15.37 -9.77
C GLY A 430 -10.19 16.19 -9.15
N SER A 431 -9.67 15.72 -8.02
CA SER A 431 -8.69 16.44 -7.19
C SER A 431 -7.40 15.66 -6.99
N ASN A 432 -6.32 16.35 -6.61
CA ASN A 432 -5.00 15.76 -6.33
C ASN A 432 -4.37 14.98 -7.49
N ASN A 433 -4.79 15.22 -8.74
CA ASN A 433 -4.26 14.51 -9.91
C ASN A 433 -2.94 15.14 -10.41
N SER A 434 -2.00 14.32 -10.85
CA SER A 434 -0.71 14.72 -11.41
C SER A 434 -0.52 14.19 -12.83
N ALA A 435 -0.54 15.06 -13.83
CA ALA A 435 -0.51 14.71 -15.24
C ALA A 435 0.67 15.38 -15.98
N THR A 436 1.69 14.60 -16.35
CA THR A 436 2.88 15.08 -17.07
C THR A 436 2.99 14.41 -18.45
N GLY A 437 2.71 15.17 -19.50
CA GLY A 437 2.77 14.71 -20.90
C GLY A 437 1.69 15.35 -21.76
N ARG A 438 1.86 15.31 -23.09
CA ARG A 438 0.78 15.70 -24.01
C ARG A 438 -0.39 14.74 -23.83
N GLU A 439 -1.58 15.30 -23.59
CA GLU A 439 -2.83 14.56 -23.41
C GLU A 439 -2.78 13.51 -22.29
N ALA A 440 -1.89 13.68 -21.30
CA ALA A 440 -1.92 12.88 -20.08
C ALA A 440 -3.22 13.18 -19.32
N LEU A 441 -3.94 12.14 -18.90
CA LEU A 441 -5.16 12.24 -18.08
C LEU A 441 -6.24 13.15 -18.69
N ALA A 442 -6.33 13.20 -20.02
CA ALA A 442 -7.03 14.26 -20.74
C ALA A 442 -8.55 14.28 -20.55
N SER A 443 -9.19 13.11 -20.40
CA SER A 443 -10.64 12.98 -20.27
C SER A 443 -11.17 12.92 -18.85
N ASN A 444 -10.30 12.93 -17.83
CA ASN A 444 -10.68 12.84 -16.42
C ASN A 444 -11.81 13.82 -16.13
N THR A 445 -12.88 13.39 -15.48
CA THR A 445 -13.95 14.29 -15.02
C THR A 445 -13.95 14.35 -13.50
N GLU A 446 -14.09 13.20 -12.86
CA GLU A 446 -14.31 13.08 -11.41
C GLU A 446 -13.17 12.36 -10.69
N GLY A 447 -12.38 11.52 -11.38
CA GLY A 447 -11.35 10.70 -10.74
C GLY A 447 -10.30 11.50 -9.97
N GLU A 448 -9.94 11.02 -8.78
CA GLU A 448 -9.02 11.65 -7.82
C GLU A 448 -7.69 10.88 -7.66
N SER A 449 -6.66 11.58 -7.18
CA SER A 449 -5.35 11.03 -6.80
C SER A 449 -4.59 10.27 -7.92
N ASN A 450 -4.96 10.48 -9.19
CA ASN A 450 -4.32 9.78 -10.31
C ASN A 450 -2.98 10.41 -10.69
N THR A 451 -1.97 9.57 -10.96
CA THR A 451 -0.66 9.98 -11.46
C THR A 451 -0.43 9.45 -12.88
N ALA A 452 -0.36 10.34 -13.87
CA ALA A 452 -0.18 10.01 -15.28
C ALA A 452 1.09 10.68 -15.85
N THR A 453 2.12 9.88 -16.18
CA THR A 453 3.38 10.37 -16.77
C THR A 453 3.63 9.72 -18.13
N GLY A 454 3.47 10.48 -19.21
CA GLY A 454 3.69 10.03 -20.58
C GLY A 454 2.69 10.61 -21.58
N ARG A 455 2.98 10.50 -22.89
CA ARG A 455 2.01 10.89 -23.93
C ARG A 455 0.79 9.97 -23.84
N SER A 456 -0.39 10.57 -23.68
CA SER A 456 -1.67 9.86 -23.60
C SER A 456 -1.73 8.77 -22.52
N ALA A 457 -0.94 8.93 -21.44
CA ALA A 457 -1.06 8.09 -20.25
C ALA A 457 -2.41 8.36 -19.58
N LEU A 458 -3.14 7.31 -19.21
CA LEU A 458 -4.43 7.37 -18.51
C LEU A 458 -5.47 8.28 -19.22
N PHE A 459 -5.42 8.31 -20.56
CA PHE A 459 -6.10 9.31 -21.40
C PHE A 459 -7.62 9.36 -21.21
N SER A 460 -8.30 8.22 -21.17
CA SER A 460 -9.77 8.11 -21.15
C SER A 460 -10.41 8.08 -19.76
N ASN A 461 -9.64 8.28 -18.67
CA ASN A 461 -10.17 8.22 -17.31
C ASN A 461 -11.40 9.12 -17.18
N ILE A 462 -12.43 8.67 -16.45
CA ILE A 462 -13.64 9.43 -16.18
C ILE A 462 -13.71 9.65 -14.68
N ASP A 463 -13.89 8.56 -13.93
CA ASP A 463 -14.17 8.47 -12.50
C ASP A 463 -13.28 7.45 -11.76
N GLY A 464 -12.27 6.88 -12.43
CA GLY A 464 -11.32 5.95 -11.79
C GLY A 464 -10.32 6.66 -10.86
N ASP A 465 -10.22 6.22 -9.61
CA ASP A 465 -9.36 6.82 -8.57
C ASP A 465 -8.03 6.07 -8.35
N ASP A 466 -7.06 6.74 -7.73
CA ASP A 466 -5.80 6.16 -7.21
C ASP A 466 -4.94 5.43 -8.28
N ASN A 467 -5.10 5.73 -9.58
CA ASN A 467 -4.34 5.05 -10.63
C ASN A 467 -2.98 5.70 -10.90
N THR A 468 -1.93 4.88 -11.04
CA THR A 468 -0.58 5.30 -11.41
C THR A 468 -0.20 4.74 -12.79
N ALA A 469 -0.15 5.59 -13.82
CA ALA A 469 0.20 5.25 -15.19
C ALA A 469 1.47 5.96 -15.65
N THR A 470 2.59 5.24 -15.80
CA THR A 470 3.87 5.77 -16.28
C THR A 470 4.30 5.08 -17.57
N GLY A 471 4.15 5.77 -18.70
CA GLY A 471 4.52 5.26 -20.01
C GLY A 471 3.71 5.88 -21.14
N VAL A 472 4.19 5.74 -22.38
CA VAL A 472 3.43 6.15 -23.57
C VAL A 472 2.24 5.21 -23.75
N ASP A 473 1.04 5.81 -23.82
CA ASP A 473 -0.24 5.10 -23.90
C ASP A 473 -0.48 4.06 -22.78
N ALA A 474 0.13 4.21 -21.59
CA ALA A 474 -0.17 3.36 -20.42
C ALA A 474 -1.59 3.62 -19.90
N MET A 475 -2.38 2.58 -19.59
CA MET A 475 -3.79 2.67 -19.18
C MET A 475 -4.67 3.58 -20.06
N LYS A 476 -4.43 3.58 -21.37
CA LYS A 476 -5.01 4.58 -22.27
C LYS A 476 -6.54 4.66 -22.20
N THR A 477 -7.23 3.52 -22.13
CA THR A 477 -8.70 3.45 -22.24
C THR A 477 -9.44 3.38 -20.90
N ASN A 478 -8.74 3.41 -19.76
CA ASN A 478 -9.36 3.27 -18.44
C ASN A 478 -10.53 4.25 -18.32
N SER A 479 -11.74 3.80 -17.97
CA SER A 479 -12.87 4.69 -17.71
C SER A 479 -13.07 4.88 -16.21
N SER A 480 -13.27 3.77 -15.49
CA SER A 480 -13.66 3.75 -14.08
C SER A 480 -12.84 2.81 -13.20
N GLY A 481 -11.88 2.06 -13.78
CA GLY A 481 -10.99 1.21 -13.00
C GLY A 481 -10.15 2.01 -12.01
N PHE A 482 -10.02 1.53 -10.77
CA PHE A 482 -9.33 2.24 -9.68
C PHE A 482 -8.17 1.43 -9.09
N LYS A 483 -7.24 2.13 -8.41
CA LYS A 483 -6.07 1.55 -7.71
C LYS A 483 -5.17 0.69 -8.59
N ASN A 484 -5.10 0.99 -9.89
CA ASN A 484 -4.22 0.28 -10.82
C ASN A 484 -2.83 0.95 -10.91
N THR A 485 -1.78 0.14 -11.02
CA THR A 485 -0.42 0.60 -11.30
C THR A 485 0.05 0.04 -12.64
N ALA A 486 0.27 0.90 -13.63
CA ALA A 486 0.76 0.55 -14.96
C ALA A 486 2.06 1.28 -15.30
N ILE A 487 3.17 0.54 -15.44
CA ILE A 487 4.50 1.11 -15.70
C ILE A 487 5.09 0.45 -16.94
N GLY A 488 5.17 1.20 -18.03
CA GLY A 488 5.73 0.76 -19.31
C GLY A 488 4.89 1.23 -20.49
N ARG A 489 5.45 1.13 -21.70
CA ARG A 489 4.73 1.49 -22.93
C ARG A 489 3.54 0.53 -23.11
N SER A 490 2.34 1.11 -23.15
CA SER A 490 1.08 0.38 -23.33
C SER A 490 0.88 -0.76 -22.33
N ALA A 491 1.38 -0.59 -21.10
CA ALA A 491 0.97 -1.41 -19.97
C ALA A 491 -0.53 -1.15 -19.68
N LEU A 492 -1.30 -2.22 -19.47
CA LEU A 492 -2.72 -2.19 -19.10
C LEU A 492 -3.59 -1.36 -20.08
N PHE A 493 -3.26 -1.44 -21.37
CA PHE A 493 -3.70 -0.48 -22.41
C PHE A 493 -5.22 -0.42 -22.61
N ASN A 494 -5.90 -1.58 -22.72
CA ASN A 494 -7.35 -1.70 -22.97
C ASN A 494 -8.22 -1.69 -21.70
N ASN A 495 -7.68 -1.37 -20.52
CA ASN A 495 -8.47 -1.39 -19.28
C ASN A 495 -9.67 -0.45 -19.39
N VAL A 496 -10.81 -0.86 -18.86
CA VAL A 496 -12.07 -0.09 -18.85
C VAL A 496 -12.52 0.07 -17.40
N THR A 497 -12.83 -1.05 -16.73
CA THR A 497 -13.32 -1.08 -15.34
C THR A 497 -12.45 -1.91 -14.39
N GLY A 498 -11.45 -2.63 -14.91
CA GLY A 498 -10.56 -3.47 -14.11
C GLY A 498 -9.84 -2.68 -13.02
N SER A 499 -9.78 -3.21 -11.80
CA SER A 499 -9.30 -2.49 -10.61
C SER A 499 -8.29 -3.31 -9.80
N ASN A 500 -7.47 -2.62 -8.98
CA ASN A 500 -6.41 -3.22 -8.16
C ASN A 500 -5.38 -4.05 -8.96
N ASN A 501 -5.09 -3.69 -10.22
CA ASN A 501 -4.11 -4.39 -11.05
C ASN A 501 -2.71 -3.76 -10.98
N VAL A 502 -1.66 -4.58 -11.05
CA VAL A 502 -0.26 -4.16 -11.16
C VAL A 502 0.31 -4.69 -12.48
N ALA A 503 0.66 -3.80 -13.41
CA ALA A 503 1.14 -4.12 -14.76
C ALA A 503 2.47 -3.41 -15.04
N ILE A 504 3.61 -4.11 -14.94
CA ILE A 504 4.95 -3.52 -15.06
C ILE A 504 5.71 -4.18 -16.23
N GLY A 505 5.84 -3.45 -17.33
CA GLY A 505 6.59 -3.84 -18.52
C GLY A 505 5.98 -3.33 -19.82
N ARG A 506 6.58 -3.70 -20.97
CA ARG A 506 6.01 -3.38 -22.28
C ARG A 506 4.83 -4.33 -22.57
N SER A 507 3.67 -3.77 -22.89
CA SER A 507 2.49 -4.53 -23.31
C SER A 507 2.01 -5.58 -22.29
N THR A 508 2.30 -5.39 -20.99
CA THR A 508 1.72 -6.19 -19.90
C THR A 508 0.22 -5.96 -19.84
N MET A 509 -0.57 -7.03 -19.68
CA MET A 509 -2.04 -6.96 -19.58
C MET A 509 -2.68 -6.11 -20.69
N TRP A 510 -2.15 -6.15 -21.91
CA TRP A 510 -2.57 -5.25 -23.00
C TRP A 510 -4.09 -5.29 -23.21
N HIS A 511 -4.67 -6.49 -23.26
CA HIS A 511 -6.09 -6.70 -23.57
C HIS A 511 -7.01 -6.72 -22.34
N ASN A 512 -6.51 -6.51 -21.12
CA ASN A 512 -7.34 -6.54 -19.92
C ASN A 512 -8.33 -5.38 -19.96
N GLU A 513 -9.63 -5.67 -20.04
CA GLU A 513 -10.75 -4.73 -20.09
C GLU A 513 -11.41 -4.58 -18.69
N THR A 514 -11.70 -5.70 -18.04
CA THR A 514 -12.46 -5.75 -16.77
C THR A 514 -11.80 -6.57 -15.67
N GLY A 515 -10.75 -7.35 -16.01
CA GLY A 515 -10.01 -8.17 -15.05
C GLY A 515 -9.39 -7.34 -13.92
N SER A 516 -9.44 -7.88 -12.70
CA SER A 516 -9.10 -7.16 -11.47
C SER A 516 -8.21 -8.00 -10.54
N HIS A 517 -7.50 -7.35 -9.62
CA HIS A 517 -6.58 -8.01 -8.66
C HIS A 517 -5.48 -8.86 -9.32
N ASN A 518 -5.02 -8.47 -10.52
CA ASN A 518 -3.96 -9.18 -11.24
C ASN A 518 -2.59 -8.52 -11.01
N VAL A 519 -1.53 -9.32 -10.93
CA VAL A 519 -0.13 -8.87 -10.84
C VAL A 519 0.66 -9.41 -12.03
N ALA A 520 0.99 -8.55 -12.99
CA ALA A 520 1.75 -8.86 -14.19
C ALA A 520 3.06 -8.04 -14.27
N ILE A 521 4.21 -8.71 -14.27
CA ILE A 521 5.54 -8.06 -14.30
C ILE A 521 6.43 -8.77 -15.33
N GLY A 522 6.79 -8.11 -16.43
CA GLY A 522 7.57 -8.70 -17.52
C GLY A 522 7.23 -8.10 -18.87
N ILE A 523 7.85 -8.54 -19.97
CA ILE A 523 7.35 -8.18 -21.31
C ILE A 523 6.19 -9.10 -21.65
N GLU A 524 5.05 -8.53 -22.09
CA GLU A 524 3.87 -9.28 -22.57
C GLU A 524 3.29 -10.30 -21.57
N ALA A 525 3.61 -10.16 -20.28
CA ALA A 525 2.98 -10.94 -19.21
C ALA A 525 1.46 -10.68 -19.20
N LEU A 526 0.68 -11.76 -19.15
CA LEU A 526 -0.78 -11.76 -19.14
C LEU A 526 -1.43 -10.99 -20.32
N SER A 527 -0.75 -10.90 -21.47
CA SER A 527 -1.13 -9.99 -22.56
C SER A 527 -2.47 -10.28 -23.25
N GLN A 528 -2.93 -11.54 -23.31
CA GLN A 528 -4.19 -11.93 -23.99
C GLN A 528 -5.41 -12.02 -23.06
N SER A 529 -5.25 -11.82 -21.75
CA SER A 529 -6.37 -11.87 -20.79
C SER A 529 -7.23 -10.61 -20.88
N THR A 530 -8.56 -10.77 -20.98
CA THR A 530 -9.53 -9.68 -21.10
C THR A 530 -10.27 -9.38 -19.79
N ASP A 531 -10.78 -10.41 -19.11
CA ASP A 531 -11.72 -10.28 -17.99
C ASP A 531 -11.34 -11.12 -16.75
N ARG A 532 -10.26 -11.90 -16.83
CA ARG A 532 -9.83 -12.80 -15.75
C ARG A 532 -9.17 -12.03 -14.61
N SER A 533 -9.36 -12.53 -13.39
CA SER A 533 -9.02 -11.85 -12.14
C SER A 533 -8.25 -12.77 -11.18
N GLY A 534 -7.49 -12.19 -10.26
CA GLY A 534 -6.72 -12.93 -9.25
C GLY A 534 -5.55 -13.74 -9.82
N LEU A 535 -4.87 -13.20 -10.85
CA LEU A 535 -3.76 -13.85 -11.55
C LEU A 535 -2.41 -13.26 -11.16
N VAL A 536 -1.37 -14.10 -11.10
CA VAL A 536 0.02 -13.68 -10.89
C VAL A 536 0.87 -14.12 -12.07
N ALA A 537 1.52 -13.19 -12.77
CA ALA A 537 2.27 -13.41 -14.00
C ALA A 537 3.61 -12.63 -13.96
N ILE A 538 4.66 -13.23 -13.40
CA ILE A 538 5.97 -12.59 -13.22
C ILE A 538 6.98 -13.28 -14.14
N GLY A 539 7.38 -12.61 -15.22
CA GLY A 539 8.35 -13.09 -16.22
C GLY A 539 7.98 -12.68 -17.63
N ASP A 540 8.95 -12.73 -18.54
CA ASP A 540 8.69 -12.62 -19.99
C ASP A 540 7.64 -13.65 -20.43
N SER A 541 6.54 -13.16 -21.03
CA SER A 541 5.46 -13.97 -21.59
C SER A 541 4.83 -14.95 -20.59
N ALA A 542 4.89 -14.69 -19.28
CA ALA A 542 4.19 -15.48 -18.26
C ALA A 542 2.67 -15.33 -18.43
N LEU A 543 1.93 -16.45 -18.43
CA LEU A 543 0.48 -16.50 -18.68
C LEU A 543 0.03 -15.76 -19.96
N PHE A 544 0.86 -15.69 -20.99
CA PHE A 544 0.61 -14.90 -22.21
C PHE A 544 -0.80 -15.13 -22.78
N SER A 545 -1.18 -16.39 -23.02
CA SER A 545 -2.46 -16.77 -23.64
C SER A 545 -3.64 -16.87 -22.67
N ASN A 546 -3.47 -16.59 -21.37
CA ASN A 546 -4.45 -16.93 -20.34
C ASN A 546 -5.80 -16.24 -20.58
N GLY A 547 -6.88 -17.03 -20.68
CA GLY A 547 -8.23 -16.54 -20.97
C GLY A 547 -8.59 -16.51 -22.46
N LEU A 548 -7.65 -16.78 -23.38
CA LEU A 548 -7.92 -16.76 -24.81
C LEU A 548 -8.96 -17.83 -25.20
N GLY A 549 -10.14 -17.39 -25.64
CA GLY A 549 -11.26 -18.29 -25.95
C GLY A 549 -11.97 -18.88 -24.73
N ALA A 550 -11.68 -18.40 -23.52
CA ALA A 550 -12.47 -18.67 -22.33
C ALA A 550 -13.80 -17.89 -22.39
N ILE A 551 -14.91 -18.57 -22.16
CA ILE A 551 -16.28 -18.01 -22.23
C ILE A 551 -17.09 -18.27 -20.95
N ILE A 552 -16.55 -19.03 -20.01
CA ILE A 552 -17.17 -19.34 -18.71
C ILE A 552 -16.35 -18.67 -17.62
N SER A 553 -17.00 -18.10 -16.61
CA SER A 553 -16.35 -17.35 -15.51
C SER A 553 -15.33 -18.14 -14.70
N GLY A 554 -15.42 -19.48 -14.68
CA GLY A 554 -14.48 -20.38 -14.00
C GLY A 554 -13.27 -20.80 -14.83
N GLU A 555 -13.19 -20.46 -16.11
CA GLU A 555 -12.03 -20.77 -16.96
C GLU A 555 -10.90 -19.76 -16.72
N ALA A 556 -9.64 -20.23 -16.72
CA ALA A 556 -8.44 -19.39 -16.70
C ALA A 556 -8.28 -18.43 -15.49
N ILE A 557 -8.90 -18.75 -14.35
CA ILE A 557 -8.78 -18.01 -13.08
C ILE A 557 -7.81 -18.68 -12.09
N GLY A 558 -7.31 -17.90 -11.12
CA GLY A 558 -6.49 -18.42 -10.01
C GLY A 558 -5.14 -19.02 -10.41
N ASN A 559 -4.61 -18.67 -11.58
CA ASN A 559 -3.31 -19.16 -12.04
C ASN A 559 -2.16 -18.27 -11.52
N THR A 560 -1.10 -18.91 -11.03
CA THR A 560 0.17 -18.28 -10.63
C THR A 560 1.28 -18.74 -11.55
N ALA A 561 1.99 -17.82 -12.20
CA ALA A 561 3.12 -18.08 -13.08
C ALA A 561 4.28 -17.14 -12.72
N ILE A 562 5.41 -17.71 -12.30
CA ILE A 562 6.62 -16.97 -11.90
C ILE A 562 7.82 -17.57 -12.64
N GLY A 563 8.15 -17.03 -13.81
CA GLY A 563 9.25 -17.48 -14.67
C GLY A 563 9.00 -17.10 -16.13
N SER A 564 10.06 -16.94 -16.93
CA SER A 564 9.89 -16.75 -18.38
C SER A 564 9.13 -17.95 -18.97
N LYS A 565 8.05 -17.65 -19.70
CA LYS A 565 7.19 -18.63 -20.38
C LYS A 565 6.55 -19.68 -19.47
N ALA A 566 6.42 -19.39 -18.17
CA ALA A 566 5.59 -20.18 -17.26
C ALA A 566 4.11 -20.03 -17.63
N LEU A 567 3.38 -21.15 -17.75
CA LEU A 567 1.99 -21.21 -18.24
C LEU A 567 1.73 -20.44 -19.56
N LEU A 568 2.74 -20.36 -20.44
CA LEU A 568 2.71 -19.58 -21.69
C LEU A 568 1.45 -19.81 -22.52
N SER A 569 1.10 -21.08 -22.74
CA SER A 569 0.04 -21.51 -23.66
C SER A 569 -1.34 -21.63 -22.99
N ASN A 570 -1.46 -21.35 -21.69
CA ASN A 570 -2.69 -21.61 -20.94
C ASN A 570 -3.84 -20.81 -21.55
N THR A 571 -4.97 -21.45 -21.86
CA THR A 571 -6.14 -20.77 -22.44
C THR A 571 -7.33 -20.81 -21.50
N LYS A 572 -7.63 -21.98 -20.92
CA LYS A 572 -8.81 -22.24 -20.07
C LYS A 572 -8.47 -22.89 -18.73
N GLY A 573 -7.28 -23.45 -18.57
CA GLY A 573 -6.86 -24.12 -17.34
C GLY A 573 -6.89 -23.19 -16.13
N TRP A 574 -7.43 -23.64 -14.99
CA TRP A 574 -7.61 -22.84 -13.77
C TRP A 574 -6.83 -23.42 -12.59
N GLY A 575 -6.52 -22.57 -11.59
CA GLY A 575 -5.88 -22.99 -10.35
C GLY A 575 -4.46 -23.57 -10.47
N ASN A 576 -3.75 -23.31 -11.57
CA ASN A 576 -2.40 -23.84 -11.79
C ASN A 576 -1.33 -22.94 -11.14
N THR A 577 -0.34 -23.53 -10.48
CA THR A 577 0.85 -22.86 -9.94
C THR A 577 2.09 -23.31 -10.71
N ALA A 578 2.73 -22.40 -11.44
CA ALA A 578 3.94 -22.65 -12.23
C ALA A 578 5.07 -21.70 -11.80
N ILE A 579 6.04 -22.21 -11.04
CA ILE A 579 7.20 -21.44 -10.57
C ILE A 579 8.44 -22.02 -11.26
N GLY A 580 9.17 -21.15 -11.95
CA GLY A 580 10.38 -21.44 -12.73
C GLY A 580 10.18 -21.38 -14.25
N MET A 581 11.29 -21.34 -14.98
CA MET A 581 11.29 -21.12 -16.43
C MET A 581 10.67 -22.30 -17.18
N LYS A 582 9.70 -21.99 -18.05
CA LYS A 582 8.91 -22.96 -18.85
C LYS A 582 8.10 -24.01 -18.05
N SER A 583 7.90 -23.82 -16.74
CA SER A 583 6.98 -24.70 -15.99
C SER A 583 5.56 -24.60 -16.56
N LEU A 584 4.92 -25.74 -16.80
CA LEU A 584 3.58 -25.84 -17.45
C LEU A 584 3.47 -25.05 -18.78
N ARG A 585 4.54 -24.95 -19.57
CA ARG A 585 4.59 -24.13 -20.80
C ARG A 585 3.53 -24.51 -21.84
N ALA A 586 3.27 -25.81 -22.04
CA ALA A 586 2.31 -26.33 -23.02
C ALA A 586 0.87 -26.44 -22.50
N ASN A 587 0.60 -26.09 -21.24
CA ASN A 587 -0.72 -26.16 -20.62
C ASN A 587 -1.74 -25.41 -21.47
N THR A 588 -2.90 -26.00 -21.76
CA THR A 588 -3.99 -25.31 -22.47
C THR A 588 -5.25 -25.28 -21.61
N THR A 589 -5.77 -26.46 -21.25
CA THR A 589 -7.00 -26.62 -20.45
C THR A 589 -6.79 -27.37 -19.13
N ALA A 590 -5.62 -27.97 -18.94
CA ALA A 590 -5.18 -28.60 -17.69
C ALA A 590 -5.31 -27.67 -16.47
N SER A 591 -5.78 -28.20 -15.35
CA SER A 591 -6.18 -27.41 -14.17
C SER A 591 -5.66 -28.01 -12.86
N ALA A 592 -5.54 -27.17 -11.83
CA ALA A 592 -5.09 -27.53 -10.48
C ALA A 592 -3.72 -28.24 -10.40
N ASN A 593 -2.80 -27.94 -11.34
CA ASN A 593 -1.44 -28.46 -11.30
C ASN A 593 -0.49 -27.54 -10.52
N THR A 594 0.43 -28.11 -9.75
CA THR A 594 1.55 -27.43 -9.12
C THR A 594 2.87 -27.88 -9.77
N ALA A 595 3.67 -26.93 -10.26
CA ALA A 595 4.92 -27.16 -10.98
C ALA A 595 6.01 -26.20 -10.49
N ILE A 596 7.00 -26.70 -9.76
CA ILE A 596 8.06 -25.86 -9.13
C ILE A 596 9.45 -26.33 -9.57
N GLY A 597 10.11 -25.57 -10.45
CA GLY A 597 11.46 -25.88 -10.93
C GLY A 597 11.69 -25.48 -12.39
N TYR A 598 12.67 -26.09 -13.04
CA TYR A 598 12.94 -25.87 -14.47
C TYR A 598 12.30 -26.98 -15.30
N GLU A 599 11.54 -26.59 -16.34
CA GLU A 599 10.83 -27.50 -17.27
C GLU A 599 10.00 -28.59 -16.56
N VAL A 600 9.38 -28.23 -15.43
CA VAL A 600 8.42 -29.10 -14.72
C VAL A 600 7.07 -29.10 -15.44
N LEU A 601 6.53 -30.29 -15.70
CA LEU A 601 5.26 -30.47 -16.45
C LEU A 601 5.26 -29.70 -17.80
N SER A 602 6.40 -29.58 -18.47
CA SER A 602 6.59 -28.65 -19.60
C SER A 602 5.69 -28.93 -20.80
N GLU A 603 5.40 -30.20 -21.08
CA GLU A 603 4.55 -30.65 -22.19
C GLU A 603 3.10 -30.99 -21.76
N ASN A 604 2.73 -30.73 -20.49
CA ASN A 604 1.38 -31.02 -19.98
C ASN A 604 0.35 -30.15 -20.67
N THR A 605 -0.64 -30.74 -21.32
CA THR A 605 -1.69 -30.00 -22.05
C THR A 605 -3.04 -30.06 -21.34
N THR A 606 -3.43 -31.26 -20.88
CA THR A 606 -4.76 -31.56 -20.33
C THR A 606 -4.74 -32.29 -18.98
N GLY A 607 -3.60 -32.85 -18.56
CA GLY A 607 -3.44 -33.50 -17.25
C GLY A 607 -3.68 -32.55 -16.07
N TYR A 608 -4.39 -33.03 -15.05
CA TYR A 608 -4.90 -32.21 -13.93
C TYR A 608 -4.53 -32.79 -12.55
N ASN A 609 -4.59 -31.95 -11.52
CA ASN A 609 -4.23 -32.31 -10.13
C ASN A 609 -2.81 -32.91 -9.95
N ASN A 610 -1.86 -32.61 -10.83
CA ASN A 610 -0.47 -33.08 -10.67
C ASN A 610 0.34 -32.12 -9.78
N THR A 611 1.15 -32.66 -8.88
CA THR A 611 2.05 -31.89 -8.00
C THR A 611 3.50 -32.29 -8.25
N ALA A 612 4.26 -31.45 -8.95
CA ALA A 612 5.62 -31.74 -9.36
C ALA A 612 6.62 -30.64 -8.92
N SER A 613 7.81 -31.06 -8.49
CA SER A 613 8.88 -30.19 -8.03
C SER A 613 10.26 -30.77 -8.36
N GLY A 614 11.17 -29.97 -8.91
CA GLY A 614 12.53 -30.39 -9.26
C GLY A 614 12.99 -29.95 -10.66
N TYR A 615 14.14 -30.45 -11.10
CA TYR A 615 14.59 -30.28 -12.50
C TYR A 615 13.95 -31.38 -13.37
N ASN A 616 13.19 -30.99 -14.39
CA ASN A 616 12.49 -31.86 -15.34
C ASN A 616 11.61 -32.93 -14.66
N ALA A 617 10.99 -32.62 -13.51
CA ALA A 617 9.96 -33.49 -12.92
C ALA A 617 8.72 -33.51 -13.84
N MET A 618 8.25 -34.71 -14.20
CA MET A 618 7.11 -34.91 -15.12
C MET A 618 7.19 -34.14 -16.45
N SER A 619 8.38 -33.90 -17.02
CA SER A 619 8.51 -33.04 -18.21
C SER A 619 7.75 -33.53 -19.44
N ALA A 620 7.56 -34.84 -19.59
CA ALA A 620 6.87 -35.48 -20.72
C ALA A 620 5.35 -35.68 -20.51
N ASN A 621 4.78 -35.31 -19.37
CA ASN A 621 3.35 -35.51 -19.09
C ASN A 621 2.52 -34.78 -20.11
N VAL A 622 1.51 -35.42 -20.69
CA VAL A 622 0.59 -34.82 -21.67
C VAL A 622 -0.82 -34.73 -21.07
N SER A 623 -1.33 -35.88 -20.60
CA SER A 623 -2.70 -36.09 -20.12
C SER A 623 -2.79 -36.75 -18.74
N GLY A 624 -1.68 -37.32 -18.21
CA GLY A 624 -1.63 -37.97 -16.90
C GLY A 624 -2.06 -37.03 -15.76
N PHE A 625 -2.74 -37.58 -14.74
CA PHE A 625 -3.41 -36.81 -13.69
C PHE A 625 -3.23 -37.41 -12.29
N LEU A 626 -3.46 -36.60 -11.24
CA LEU A 626 -3.32 -36.99 -9.83
C LEU A 626 -1.93 -37.57 -9.44
N ASN A 627 -0.86 -37.22 -10.16
CA ASN A 627 0.48 -37.67 -9.83
C ASN A 627 1.22 -36.69 -8.89
N THR A 628 2.10 -37.21 -8.04
CA THR A 628 3.03 -36.43 -7.20
C THR A 628 4.47 -36.77 -7.59
N ALA A 629 5.30 -35.79 -7.94
CA ALA A 629 6.69 -35.97 -8.39
C ALA A 629 7.64 -34.96 -7.73
N ASN A 630 8.31 -35.35 -6.65
CA ASN A 630 9.23 -34.49 -5.90
C ASN A 630 10.67 -34.98 -6.02
N GLY A 631 11.43 -34.41 -6.95
CA GLY A 631 12.84 -34.70 -7.20
C GLY A 631 13.27 -34.48 -8.65
N SER A 632 14.59 -34.45 -8.88
CA SER A 632 15.13 -34.33 -10.24
C SER A 632 14.78 -35.56 -11.07
N GLN A 633 14.20 -35.35 -12.26
CA GLN A 633 13.74 -36.40 -13.18
C GLN A 633 12.74 -37.41 -12.56
N ALA A 634 12.03 -37.05 -11.49
CA ALA A 634 10.92 -37.87 -10.96
C ALA A 634 9.77 -37.91 -12.00
N LEU A 635 9.27 -39.11 -12.30
CA LEU A 635 8.22 -39.35 -13.32
C LEU A 635 8.53 -38.70 -14.70
N ASN A 636 9.80 -38.58 -15.07
CA ASN A 636 10.24 -37.77 -16.22
C ASN A 636 9.56 -38.14 -17.55
N SER A 637 9.38 -39.44 -17.81
CA SER A 637 8.81 -40.01 -19.03
C SER A 637 7.30 -40.20 -19.02
N ASN A 638 6.61 -39.90 -17.91
CA ASN A 638 5.17 -40.17 -17.78
C ASN A 638 4.40 -39.39 -18.85
N THR A 639 3.60 -40.06 -19.67
CA THR A 639 2.77 -39.40 -20.70
C THR A 639 1.30 -39.34 -20.27
N GLU A 640 0.76 -40.51 -19.88
CA GLU A 640 -0.66 -40.71 -19.52
C GLU A 640 -0.87 -41.36 -18.15
N GLY A 641 0.18 -41.88 -17.49
CA GLY A 641 0.07 -42.52 -16.17
C GLY A 641 -0.55 -41.61 -15.10
N TYR A 642 -1.29 -42.20 -14.16
CA TYR A 642 -2.05 -41.48 -13.13
C TYR A 642 -1.91 -42.09 -11.72
N LEU A 643 -2.24 -41.30 -10.69
CA LEU A 643 -2.17 -41.68 -9.26
C LEU A 643 -0.79 -42.15 -8.77
N ASN A 644 0.30 -41.82 -9.48
CA ASN A 644 1.65 -42.20 -9.07
C ASN A 644 2.24 -41.20 -8.07
N THR A 645 2.95 -41.68 -7.05
CA THR A 645 3.73 -40.89 -6.10
C THR A 645 5.21 -41.21 -6.24
N ALA A 646 6.04 -40.23 -6.59
CA ALA A 646 7.47 -40.37 -6.84
C ALA A 646 8.25 -39.31 -6.04
N ILE A 647 9.01 -39.73 -5.02
CA ILE A 647 9.75 -38.84 -4.11
C ILE A 647 11.22 -39.26 -4.06
N GLY A 648 12.08 -38.49 -4.73
CA GLY A 648 13.52 -38.76 -4.86
C GLY A 648 14.06 -38.42 -6.24
N SER A 649 15.38 -38.46 -6.40
CA SER A 649 16.00 -38.32 -7.71
C SER A 649 15.79 -39.59 -8.54
N GLN A 650 15.29 -39.45 -9.76
CA GLN A 650 15.05 -40.53 -10.74
C GLN A 650 14.07 -41.62 -10.27
N THR A 651 13.13 -41.28 -9.38
CA THR A 651 12.01 -42.16 -9.01
C THR A 651 10.98 -42.27 -10.13
N LEU A 652 10.51 -43.49 -10.43
CA LEU A 652 9.53 -43.76 -11.49
C LEU A 652 9.89 -43.10 -12.84
N LYS A 653 11.19 -42.96 -13.12
CA LYS A 653 11.69 -42.09 -14.20
C LYS A 653 11.19 -42.51 -15.58
N MET A 654 11.18 -43.81 -15.85
CA MET A 654 10.78 -44.41 -17.14
C MET A 654 9.28 -44.68 -17.25
N ASN A 655 8.48 -44.36 -16.22
CA ASN A 655 7.04 -44.64 -16.22
C ASN A 655 6.41 -43.92 -17.40
N ASP A 656 5.66 -44.62 -18.24
CA ASP A 656 5.00 -44.06 -19.42
C ASP A 656 3.49 -44.01 -19.16
N SER A 657 2.91 -45.18 -18.88
CA SER A 657 1.46 -45.39 -18.68
C SER A 657 1.08 -46.07 -17.36
N GLY A 658 2.06 -46.57 -16.58
CA GLY A 658 1.85 -47.25 -15.29
C GLY A 658 1.18 -46.34 -14.24
N ARG A 659 0.41 -46.94 -13.33
CA ARG A 659 -0.57 -46.29 -12.46
C ARG A 659 -0.47 -46.74 -11.00
N GLU A 660 -0.93 -45.85 -10.11
CA GLU A 660 -1.12 -46.14 -8.68
C GLU A 660 0.16 -46.67 -7.99
N ASN A 661 1.33 -46.31 -8.52
CA ASN A 661 2.63 -46.69 -7.95
C ASN A 661 3.09 -45.67 -6.91
N THR A 662 3.69 -46.15 -5.81
CA THR A 662 4.34 -45.32 -4.78
C THR A 662 5.84 -45.63 -4.75
N ALA A 663 6.68 -44.63 -4.98
CA ALA A 663 8.14 -44.73 -5.02
C ALA A 663 8.79 -43.64 -4.15
N VAL A 664 9.50 -44.02 -3.09
CA VAL A 664 10.16 -43.11 -2.15
C VAL A 664 11.61 -43.51 -1.94
N GLY A 665 12.55 -42.69 -2.39
CA GLY A 665 14.00 -42.93 -2.36
C GLY A 665 14.60 -42.95 -3.77
N SER A 666 15.83 -42.44 -3.92
CA SER A 666 16.44 -42.27 -5.25
C SER A 666 16.50 -43.60 -6.03
N GLY A 667 16.10 -43.56 -7.31
CA GLY A 667 16.05 -44.73 -8.19
C GLY A 667 15.02 -45.81 -7.81
N ALA A 668 14.12 -45.55 -6.85
CA ALA A 668 13.01 -46.46 -6.57
C ALA A 668 12.07 -46.52 -7.79
N LEU A 669 11.72 -47.74 -8.22
CA LEU A 669 10.94 -48.00 -9.45
C LEU A 669 11.48 -47.28 -10.71
N GLU A 670 12.79 -47.04 -10.82
CA GLU A 670 13.39 -46.23 -11.91
C GLU A 670 13.00 -46.69 -13.32
N LEU A 671 13.01 -48.00 -13.57
CA LEU A 671 12.76 -48.60 -14.89
C LEU A 671 11.29 -48.97 -15.16
N ASN A 672 10.35 -48.68 -14.25
CA ASN A 672 8.93 -49.02 -14.43
C ASN A 672 8.42 -48.35 -15.70
N ILE A 673 7.73 -49.05 -16.58
CA ILE A 673 7.15 -48.49 -17.82
C ILE A 673 5.62 -48.49 -17.71
N ASP A 674 5.07 -49.69 -17.49
CA ASP A 674 3.64 -50.01 -17.50
C ASP A 674 3.21 -50.87 -16.29
N GLY A 675 4.10 -51.11 -15.33
CA GLY A 675 3.76 -51.78 -14.07
C GLY A 675 2.84 -50.93 -13.18
N ASP A 676 1.83 -51.57 -12.58
CA ASP A 676 0.77 -50.95 -11.77
C ASP A 676 0.81 -51.41 -10.30
N TRP A 677 0.24 -50.62 -9.39
CA TRP A 677 0.03 -51.00 -7.97
C TRP A 677 1.29 -51.38 -7.18
N ASN A 678 2.47 -50.87 -7.55
CA ASN A 678 3.71 -51.16 -6.85
C ASN A 678 4.04 -50.12 -5.77
N ASN A 679 4.56 -50.56 -4.63
CA ASN A 679 5.02 -49.72 -3.53
C ASN A 679 6.51 -49.99 -3.25
N ALA A 680 7.37 -48.97 -3.37
CA ALA A 680 8.82 -49.08 -3.28
C ALA A 680 9.40 -47.97 -2.40
N VAL A 681 9.84 -48.30 -1.19
CA VAL A 681 10.38 -47.36 -0.21
C VAL A 681 11.83 -47.74 0.14
N GLY A 682 12.79 -47.02 -0.44
CA GLY A 682 14.21 -47.18 -0.23
C GLY A 682 15.05 -46.85 -1.47
N LEU A 683 16.34 -46.54 -1.27
CA LEU A 683 17.29 -46.34 -2.37
C LEU A 683 17.28 -47.56 -3.30
N ALA A 684 16.91 -47.35 -4.57
CA ALA A 684 16.76 -48.37 -5.61
C ALA A 684 15.91 -49.60 -5.21
N ALA A 685 14.93 -49.42 -4.33
CA ALA A 685 13.90 -50.42 -4.07
C ALA A 685 13.08 -50.67 -5.35
N LEU A 686 12.91 -51.93 -5.74
CA LEU A 686 12.14 -52.33 -6.93
C LEU A 686 12.59 -51.63 -8.24
N GLY A 687 13.85 -51.17 -8.30
CA GLY A 687 14.33 -50.27 -9.35
C GLY A 687 14.34 -50.86 -10.77
N GLY A 688 14.39 -52.20 -10.90
CA GLY A 688 14.38 -52.93 -12.16
C GLY A 688 13.01 -53.31 -12.69
N ASN A 689 11.92 -52.96 -11.99
CA ASN A 689 10.55 -53.28 -12.44
C ASN A 689 10.32 -52.69 -13.81
N ILE A 690 9.75 -53.47 -14.73
CA ILE A 690 9.35 -52.97 -16.06
C ILE A 690 7.82 -52.98 -16.09
N SER A 691 7.24 -54.16 -15.89
CA SER A 691 5.80 -54.44 -16.00
C SER A 691 5.23 -55.28 -14.84
N GLY A 692 5.97 -55.39 -13.73
CA GLY A 692 5.51 -56.13 -12.53
C GLY A 692 4.41 -55.37 -11.79
N VAL A 693 3.53 -56.10 -11.10
CA VAL A 693 2.27 -55.56 -10.52
C VAL A 693 2.09 -56.00 -9.06
N GLU A 694 1.49 -55.16 -8.21
CA GLU A 694 1.17 -55.48 -6.79
C GLU A 694 2.40 -55.82 -5.92
N ASN A 695 3.60 -55.29 -6.22
CA ASN A 695 4.80 -55.55 -5.43
C ASN A 695 5.03 -54.50 -4.33
N CYS A 696 5.39 -54.93 -3.12
CA CYS A 696 5.70 -54.10 -1.96
C CYS A 696 7.17 -54.27 -1.52
N ALA A 697 8.06 -53.35 -1.87
CA ALA A 697 9.48 -53.36 -1.53
C ALA A 697 9.84 -52.26 -0.53
N PHE A 698 10.17 -52.62 0.72
CA PHE A 698 10.59 -51.69 1.77
C PHE A 698 12.02 -51.98 2.21
N GLY A 699 12.96 -51.11 1.85
CA GLY A 699 14.37 -51.23 2.19
C GLY A 699 15.28 -50.81 1.04
N ARG A 700 16.55 -50.51 1.35
CA ARG A 700 17.55 -50.28 0.29
C ARG A 700 17.67 -51.54 -0.57
N ILE A 701 17.49 -51.41 -1.88
CA ILE A 701 17.79 -52.45 -2.88
C ILE A 701 16.99 -53.77 -2.66
N SER A 702 15.86 -53.71 -1.95
CA SER A 702 14.89 -54.82 -1.90
C SER A 702 14.19 -54.98 -3.25
N LEU A 703 13.94 -56.24 -3.64
CA LEU A 703 13.24 -56.64 -4.87
C LEU A 703 13.79 -55.97 -6.15
N ARG A 704 15.09 -55.63 -6.17
CA ARG A 704 15.67 -54.72 -7.16
C ARG A 704 15.61 -55.25 -8.59
N ASP A 705 15.88 -56.54 -8.79
CA ASP A 705 16.01 -57.11 -10.13
C ASP A 705 14.67 -57.63 -10.70
N ASN A 706 13.55 -57.37 -10.02
CA ASN A 706 12.22 -57.80 -10.46
C ASN A 706 11.88 -57.08 -11.75
N THR A 707 11.57 -57.81 -12.83
CA THR A 707 11.21 -57.23 -14.12
C THR A 707 9.71 -57.32 -14.37
N SER A 708 9.12 -58.49 -14.08
CA SER A 708 7.69 -58.79 -14.29
C SER A 708 7.06 -59.68 -13.21
N GLY A 709 7.74 -59.92 -12.09
CA GLY A 709 7.14 -60.62 -10.94
C GLY A 709 6.04 -59.78 -10.28
N TRP A 710 5.10 -60.43 -9.61
CA TRP A 710 3.90 -59.82 -9.05
C TRP A 710 3.56 -60.32 -7.65
N GLN A 711 2.81 -59.53 -6.86
CA GLN A 711 2.42 -59.86 -5.48
C GLN A 711 3.60 -60.20 -4.53
N ASN A 712 4.79 -59.66 -4.76
CA ASN A 712 5.93 -59.89 -3.86
C ASN A 712 5.99 -58.83 -2.76
N VAL A 713 6.10 -59.24 -1.51
CA VAL A 713 6.38 -58.40 -0.33
C VAL A 713 7.83 -58.61 0.10
N ALA A 714 8.65 -57.57 0.04
CA ALA A 714 10.09 -57.60 0.32
C ALA A 714 10.47 -56.49 1.33
N ILE A 715 10.58 -56.82 2.61
CA ILE A 715 10.84 -55.88 3.70
C ILE A 715 12.22 -56.18 4.31
N GLY A 716 13.17 -55.24 4.21
CA GLY A 716 14.55 -55.38 4.69
C GLY A 716 15.60 -55.01 3.63
N ASN A 717 16.86 -54.78 4.02
CA ASN A 717 17.91 -54.52 3.04
C ASN A 717 18.21 -55.76 2.19
N ASN A 718 18.10 -55.63 0.86
CA ASN A 718 18.28 -56.69 -0.13
C ASN A 718 17.36 -57.93 0.07
N SER A 719 16.17 -57.78 0.66
CA SER A 719 15.16 -58.85 0.62
C SER A 719 14.70 -59.09 -0.83
N LEU A 720 14.57 -60.36 -1.24
CA LEU A 720 14.24 -60.81 -2.61
C LEU A 720 15.04 -60.11 -3.72
N HIS A 721 16.29 -59.72 -3.44
CA HIS A 721 17.10 -58.87 -4.32
C HIS A 721 17.15 -59.31 -5.79
N SER A 722 17.44 -60.60 -6.02
CA SER A 722 17.64 -61.19 -7.34
C SER A 722 16.36 -61.78 -7.96
N ASN A 723 15.18 -61.60 -7.35
CA ASN A 723 13.92 -62.07 -7.92
C ASN A 723 13.62 -61.27 -9.19
N THR A 724 13.40 -61.95 -10.32
CA THR A 724 13.11 -61.36 -11.63
C THR A 724 11.65 -61.54 -12.05
N THR A 725 11.11 -62.76 -11.91
CA THR A 725 9.75 -63.13 -12.35
C THR A 725 8.98 -63.99 -11.35
N GLY A 726 9.55 -64.27 -10.17
CA GLY A 726 8.87 -64.99 -9.10
C GLY A 726 7.72 -64.16 -8.53
N HIS A 727 6.70 -64.81 -7.99
CA HIS A 727 5.47 -64.13 -7.57
C HIS A 727 4.91 -64.64 -6.23
N SER A 728 4.05 -63.84 -5.61
CA SER A 728 3.37 -64.17 -4.35
C SER A 728 4.34 -64.54 -3.21
N ASN A 729 5.55 -63.98 -3.18
CA ASN A 729 6.53 -64.23 -2.12
C ASN A 729 6.42 -63.17 -1.01
N VAL A 730 6.58 -63.59 0.25
CA VAL A 730 6.74 -62.71 1.42
C VAL A 730 8.13 -62.92 1.99
N ALA A 731 8.95 -61.87 2.04
CA ALA A 731 10.29 -61.88 2.63
C ALA A 731 10.46 -60.70 3.59
N MET A 732 10.72 -60.98 4.86
CA MET A 732 10.87 -59.98 5.93
C MET A 732 12.17 -60.21 6.70
N GLY A 733 13.18 -59.41 6.42
CA GLY A 733 14.51 -59.50 7.02
C GLY A 733 15.61 -59.06 6.04
N GLN A 734 16.78 -58.66 6.57
CA GLN A 734 17.95 -58.41 5.73
C GLN A 734 18.32 -59.68 4.95
N ALA A 735 18.49 -59.55 3.63
CA ALA A 735 18.85 -60.65 2.72
C ALA A 735 17.94 -61.90 2.79
N ALA A 736 16.69 -61.74 3.27
CA ALA A 736 15.68 -62.78 3.20
C ALA A 736 15.34 -63.07 1.72
N GLY A 737 15.49 -64.31 1.28
CA GLY A 737 15.27 -64.70 -0.12
C GLY A 737 16.21 -64.07 -1.15
N TYR A 738 17.40 -63.56 -0.75
CA TYR A 738 18.28 -62.74 -1.61
C TYR A 738 18.50 -63.33 -3.02
N TYR A 739 18.85 -64.61 -3.13
CA TYR A 739 19.18 -65.27 -4.41
C TYR A 739 17.99 -66.00 -5.08
N ASN A 740 16.76 -65.91 -4.54
CA ASN A 740 15.59 -66.52 -5.18
C ASN A 740 15.25 -65.74 -6.47
N LYS A 741 15.48 -66.35 -7.65
CA LYS A 741 15.31 -65.68 -8.95
C LYS A 741 13.90 -65.74 -9.52
N THR A 742 13.28 -66.92 -9.51
CA THR A 742 11.98 -67.15 -10.17
C THR A 742 11.02 -67.99 -9.32
N GLY A 743 11.41 -68.33 -8.10
CA GLY A 743 10.61 -69.10 -7.16
C GLY A 743 9.46 -68.28 -6.58
N SER A 744 8.34 -68.95 -6.30
CA SER A 744 7.07 -68.31 -5.95
C SER A 744 6.47 -68.83 -4.65
N ARG A 745 5.49 -68.12 -4.08
CA ARG A 745 4.69 -68.58 -2.93
C ARG A 745 5.52 -68.92 -1.68
N ASN A 746 6.65 -68.26 -1.47
CA ASN A 746 7.51 -68.47 -0.31
C ASN A 746 7.23 -67.46 0.81
N THR A 747 7.28 -67.89 2.07
CA THR A 747 7.22 -67.05 3.27
C THR A 747 8.55 -67.14 4.01
N LEU A 748 9.33 -66.05 4.04
CA LEU A 748 10.73 -66.00 4.47
C LEU A 748 10.91 -64.89 5.51
N ILE A 749 10.67 -65.20 6.79
CA ILE A 749 10.64 -64.20 7.88
C ILE A 749 11.85 -64.42 8.79
N GLY A 750 12.84 -63.55 8.69
CA GLY A 750 14.08 -63.56 9.47
C GLY A 750 15.27 -63.00 8.68
N SER A 751 16.23 -62.39 9.37
CA SER A 751 17.48 -61.97 8.72
C SER A 751 18.24 -63.20 8.21
N GLY A 752 18.54 -63.24 6.92
CA GLY A 752 19.14 -64.38 6.23
C GLY A 752 18.21 -65.58 5.96
N ALA A 753 16.91 -65.48 6.24
CA ALA A 753 15.96 -66.57 6.00
C ALA A 753 15.87 -66.90 4.49
N GLY A 754 16.12 -68.16 4.13
CA GLY A 754 16.13 -68.60 2.73
C GLY A 754 17.07 -67.81 1.81
N THR A 755 18.19 -67.25 2.29
CA THR A 755 19.12 -66.49 1.43
C THR A 755 19.48 -67.24 0.13
N GLY A 756 19.65 -68.57 0.21
CA GLY A 756 20.05 -69.42 -0.90
C GLY A 756 21.53 -69.28 -1.26
N ASP A 757 21.91 -69.87 -2.38
CA ASP A 757 23.24 -69.75 -2.98
C ASP A 757 23.22 -69.03 -4.35
N VAL A 758 24.36 -68.47 -4.73
CA VAL A 758 24.60 -67.72 -5.98
C VAL A 758 24.35 -68.56 -7.24
N SER A 759 24.44 -69.88 -7.14
CA SER A 759 24.49 -70.83 -8.27
C SER A 759 23.16 -71.12 -9.00
N GLN A 760 22.15 -70.26 -8.81
CA GLN A 760 20.72 -70.41 -9.19
C GLN A 760 19.89 -71.16 -8.15
N THR A 761 19.40 -70.42 -7.16
CA THR A 761 18.38 -70.90 -6.24
C THR A 761 16.98 -70.59 -6.79
N ILE A 762 16.21 -71.63 -7.10
CA ILE A 762 14.78 -71.55 -7.46
C ILE A 762 14.04 -72.51 -6.53
N TYR A 763 13.35 -71.98 -5.52
CA TYR A 763 12.49 -72.76 -4.63
C TYR A 763 11.11 -72.13 -4.53
N THR A 764 10.08 -72.93 -4.33
CA THR A 764 8.67 -72.52 -4.32
C THR A 764 7.94 -73.12 -3.13
N GLY A 765 6.95 -72.42 -2.56
CA GLY A 765 6.08 -72.96 -1.51
C GLY A 765 6.76 -73.17 -0.14
N ASN A 766 7.91 -72.55 0.11
CA ASN A 766 8.64 -72.70 1.38
C ASN A 766 8.12 -71.75 2.47
N VAL A 767 8.17 -72.19 3.72
CA VAL A 767 7.87 -71.37 4.92
C VAL A 767 9.06 -71.44 5.88
N PHE A 768 9.88 -70.40 5.90
CA PHE A 768 11.06 -70.27 6.76
C PHE A 768 10.86 -69.12 7.75
N LEU A 769 10.93 -69.42 9.05
CA LEU A 769 10.74 -68.47 10.16
C LEU A 769 11.94 -68.52 11.13
N GLY A 770 12.56 -67.35 11.36
CA GLY A 770 13.69 -67.11 12.27
C GLY A 770 15.04 -66.82 11.58
N TYR A 771 16.05 -66.42 12.35
CA TYR A 771 17.37 -65.99 11.86
C TYR A 771 18.08 -67.11 11.07
N ASN A 772 18.44 -66.87 9.81
CA ASN A 772 19.00 -67.85 8.88
C ASN A 772 18.17 -69.15 8.70
N SER A 773 16.88 -69.14 9.06
CA SER A 773 15.99 -70.28 8.84
C SER A 773 15.95 -70.67 7.36
N GLY A 774 16.16 -71.95 7.05
CA GLY A 774 16.23 -72.45 5.67
C GLY A 774 17.33 -71.83 4.80
N ARG A 775 18.36 -71.18 5.36
CA ARG A 775 19.39 -70.42 4.61
C ARG A 775 19.97 -71.17 3.41
N ASN A 776 20.28 -72.45 3.60
CA ASN A 776 20.92 -73.34 2.62
C ASN A 776 19.92 -74.32 1.97
N GLU A 777 18.61 -74.17 2.22
CA GLU A 777 17.60 -75.02 1.60
C GLU A 777 17.33 -74.55 0.16
N LEU A 778 17.36 -75.51 -0.76
CA LEU A 778 17.20 -75.31 -2.21
C LEU A 778 15.95 -76.04 -2.75
N ASN A 779 15.34 -76.92 -1.95
CA ASN A 779 14.12 -77.64 -2.30
C ASN A 779 12.88 -76.77 -2.12
N SER A 780 11.79 -77.17 -2.79
CA SER A 780 10.46 -76.56 -2.65
C SER A 780 9.61 -77.24 -1.57
N ASN A 781 8.54 -76.59 -1.14
CA ASN A 781 7.52 -77.11 -0.23
C ASN A 781 8.08 -77.59 1.13
N ARG A 782 8.96 -76.80 1.74
CA ARG A 782 9.62 -77.04 3.03
C ARG A 782 9.16 -76.06 4.12
N LEU A 783 9.05 -76.56 5.35
CA LEU A 783 8.81 -75.77 6.56
C LEU A 783 10.07 -75.80 7.45
N TYR A 784 10.57 -74.62 7.84
CA TYR A 784 11.61 -74.44 8.86
C TYR A 784 11.15 -73.38 9.87
N ILE A 785 11.09 -73.73 11.15
CA ILE A 785 10.99 -72.76 12.25
C ILE A 785 12.22 -72.96 13.13
N GLU A 786 13.14 -71.99 13.10
CA GLU A 786 14.51 -72.12 13.63
C GLU A 786 15.21 -70.75 13.70
N ASN A 787 16.06 -70.52 14.70
CA ASN A 787 16.80 -69.25 14.85
C ASN A 787 18.29 -69.38 14.53
N SER A 788 18.63 -70.29 13.62
CA SER A 788 19.97 -70.61 13.14
C SER A 788 19.94 -71.17 11.71
N SER A 789 21.11 -71.43 11.12
CA SER A 789 21.23 -72.16 9.84
C SER A 789 21.31 -73.68 10.01
N SER A 790 20.71 -74.24 11.06
CA SER A 790 20.75 -75.68 11.37
C SER A 790 20.08 -76.53 10.29
N ALA A 791 20.70 -77.68 9.97
CA ALA A 791 20.07 -78.72 9.14
C ALA A 791 18.97 -79.50 9.89
N SER A 792 18.93 -79.39 11.22
CA SER A 792 17.90 -79.92 12.11
C SER A 792 17.22 -78.75 12.83
N PRO A 793 16.23 -78.08 12.20
CA PRO A 793 15.50 -76.96 12.79
C PRO A 793 14.58 -77.43 13.92
N LEU A 794 14.23 -76.56 14.89
CA LEU A 794 13.29 -76.88 15.97
C LEU A 794 11.98 -77.51 15.43
N ILE A 795 11.44 -76.96 14.34
CA ILE A 795 10.37 -77.59 13.56
C ILE A 795 10.79 -77.67 12.09
N TYR A 796 10.74 -78.88 11.54
CA TYR A 796 10.94 -79.21 10.13
C TYR A 796 9.64 -79.76 9.54
N GLY A 797 9.35 -79.49 8.27
CA GLY A 797 8.27 -80.17 7.56
C GLY A 797 8.42 -80.19 6.05
N GLU A 798 7.67 -81.09 5.41
CA GLU A 798 7.59 -81.25 3.97
C GLU A 798 6.12 -81.29 3.58
N PHE A 799 5.62 -80.23 2.94
CA PHE A 799 4.19 -80.12 2.63
C PHE A 799 3.74 -81.18 1.61
N ASP A 800 4.57 -81.49 0.61
CA ASP A 800 4.28 -82.51 -0.42
C ASP A 800 4.08 -83.92 0.18
N ASN A 801 4.83 -84.23 1.24
CA ASN A 801 4.80 -85.54 1.91
C ASN A 801 3.88 -85.56 3.13
N ASN A 802 3.19 -84.46 3.44
CA ASN A 802 2.43 -84.26 4.69
C ASN A 802 3.25 -84.61 5.95
N PHE A 803 4.54 -84.32 5.93
CA PHE A 803 5.48 -84.68 6.99
C PHE A 803 5.77 -83.49 7.91
N LEU A 804 5.70 -83.71 9.22
CA LEU A 804 6.06 -82.75 10.26
C LEU A 804 6.98 -83.44 11.28
N ARG A 805 8.06 -82.77 11.64
CA ARG A 805 9.03 -83.22 12.64
C ARG A 805 9.37 -82.08 13.58
N ILE A 806 9.07 -82.26 14.87
CA ILE A 806 9.53 -81.39 15.95
C ILE A 806 10.79 -82.03 16.52
N ASN A 807 11.93 -81.33 16.44
CA ASN A 807 13.23 -81.84 16.89
C ASN A 807 13.54 -81.49 18.36
N GLY A 808 12.71 -80.67 19.01
CA GLY A 808 12.78 -80.38 20.45
C GLY A 808 11.98 -81.38 21.30
N ASN A 809 12.15 -81.29 22.62
CA ASN A 809 11.33 -82.03 23.59
C ASN A 809 9.85 -81.62 23.46
N GLN A 810 8.95 -82.60 23.51
CA GLN A 810 7.50 -82.37 23.48
C GLN A 810 6.90 -82.72 24.84
N GLU A 811 6.21 -81.75 25.45
CA GLU A 811 5.40 -81.93 26.65
C GLU A 811 3.92 -81.82 26.26
N VAL A 812 3.09 -82.74 26.77
CA VAL A 812 1.64 -82.73 26.53
C VAL A 812 0.93 -82.76 27.88
N THR A 813 0.29 -81.64 28.22
CA THR A 813 -0.34 -81.40 29.53
C THR A 813 -1.83 -81.76 29.59
N GLY A 814 -2.35 -82.45 28.57
CA GLY A 814 -3.75 -82.88 28.44
C GLY A 814 -3.90 -84.11 27.55
N GLU A 815 -5.09 -84.40 27.05
CA GLU A 815 -5.34 -85.57 26.20
C GLU A 815 -4.82 -85.40 24.76
N LEU A 816 -3.98 -86.34 24.30
CA LEU A 816 -3.57 -86.45 22.90
C LEU A 816 -4.50 -87.40 22.14
N ASN A 817 -5.55 -86.86 21.52
CA ASN A 817 -6.51 -87.65 20.73
C ASN A 817 -5.94 -88.06 19.35
N ILE A 818 -5.50 -89.31 19.22
CA ILE A 818 -4.89 -89.86 17.99
C ILE A 818 -5.91 -90.67 17.18
N ASN A 819 -6.78 -89.98 16.44
CA ASN A 819 -7.87 -90.61 15.66
C ASN A 819 -7.43 -91.09 14.26
N LYS A 820 -6.33 -91.84 14.16
CA LYS A 820 -5.91 -92.55 12.93
C LYS A 820 -5.51 -93.99 13.24
N THR A 821 -5.93 -94.92 12.37
CA THR A 821 -5.40 -96.29 12.36
C THR A 821 -3.91 -96.30 11.97
N ASN A 822 -3.14 -97.23 12.54
CA ASN A 822 -1.69 -97.38 12.36
C ASN A 822 -0.82 -96.21 12.86
N VAL A 823 -1.16 -95.58 13.99
CA VAL A 823 -0.20 -94.70 14.68
C VAL A 823 0.70 -95.51 15.61
N VAL A 824 2.00 -95.32 15.45
CA VAL A 824 3.02 -95.94 16.29
C VAL A 824 3.79 -94.85 17.02
N LEU A 825 3.60 -94.74 18.33
CA LEU A 825 4.48 -93.94 19.17
C LEU A 825 5.81 -94.67 19.29
N LYS A 826 6.93 -94.00 19.00
CA LYS A 826 8.28 -94.57 19.12
C LYS A 826 9.16 -93.66 19.97
N ALA A 827 9.47 -94.06 21.21
CA ALA A 827 10.58 -93.47 21.94
C ALA A 827 11.87 -94.23 21.60
N PHE A 828 12.99 -93.53 21.43
CA PHE A 828 14.32 -94.11 21.16
C PHE A 828 14.38 -95.16 20.04
N GLY A 829 13.54 -95.05 19.01
CA GLY A 829 13.59 -95.88 17.80
C GLY A 829 12.98 -97.29 17.91
N LYS A 830 12.32 -97.63 19.02
CA LYS A 830 11.50 -98.85 19.14
C LYS A 830 10.03 -98.51 19.39
N GLU A 831 9.15 -99.45 19.08
CA GLU A 831 7.70 -99.28 19.16
C GLU A 831 7.26 -99.26 20.63
N ALA A 832 6.62 -98.16 21.04
CA ALA A 832 6.25 -97.89 22.43
C ALA A 832 4.78 -98.19 22.73
N LEU A 833 3.92 -97.97 21.72
CA LEU A 833 2.48 -98.16 21.81
C LEU A 833 1.90 -98.51 20.43
N TRP A 834 1.11 -99.58 20.37
CA TRP A 834 0.33 -99.99 19.21
C TRP A 834 -1.09 -100.38 19.66
N THR A 835 -2.07 -99.98 18.85
CA THR A 835 -3.47 -100.41 18.93
C THR A 835 -3.95 -100.68 17.51
N ASP A 836 -4.65 -101.79 17.31
CA ASP A 836 -5.23 -102.22 16.02
C ASP A 836 -6.76 -102.01 15.95
N GLY A 837 -7.36 -101.53 17.04
CA GLY A 837 -8.80 -101.35 17.21
C GLY A 837 -9.38 -102.14 18.38
N ASP A 838 -8.83 -103.32 18.68
CA ASP A 838 -9.40 -104.24 19.70
C ASP A 838 -8.46 -104.49 20.90
N TYR A 839 -7.15 -104.22 20.78
CA TYR A 839 -6.20 -104.36 21.89
C TYR A 839 -5.27 -103.14 22.10
N PHE A 840 -4.92 -102.90 23.36
CA PHE A 840 -3.94 -101.90 23.80
C PHE A 840 -2.72 -102.60 24.38
N SER A 841 -1.51 -102.28 23.91
CA SER A 841 -0.27 -102.79 24.51
C SER A 841 0.85 -101.76 24.51
N TRP A 842 1.59 -101.73 25.62
CA TRP A 842 2.83 -100.99 25.83
C TRP A 842 3.99 -101.96 26.13
N GLY A 843 5.23 -101.58 25.82
CA GLY A 843 6.38 -102.38 26.25
C GLY A 843 7.69 -102.09 25.53
N PHE A 844 8.64 -101.48 26.24
CA PHE A 844 10.02 -101.41 25.78
C PHE A 844 10.78 -102.70 26.08
N GLY A 845 11.47 -103.23 25.06
CA GLY A 845 12.36 -104.37 25.20
C GLY A 845 13.66 -104.01 25.93
N GLY A 846 13.63 -104.18 27.26
CA GLY A 846 14.76 -104.13 28.21
C GLY A 846 14.35 -104.86 29.50
N THR A 847 15.26 -105.61 30.12
CA THR A 847 14.90 -106.78 30.97
C THR A 847 14.14 -106.49 32.28
N TYR A 848 14.01 -105.24 32.72
CA TYR A 848 13.23 -104.90 33.91
C TYR A 848 12.46 -103.58 33.72
N ASN A 849 11.13 -103.66 33.71
CA ASN A 849 10.25 -102.51 33.97
C ASN A 849 9.85 -102.60 35.45
N TYR A 850 10.22 -101.59 36.23
CA TYR A 850 9.86 -101.49 37.64
C TYR A 850 8.60 -100.62 37.75
N PHE A 851 7.49 -101.22 38.21
CA PHE A 851 6.31 -100.46 38.62
C PHE A 851 6.53 -100.07 40.08
N ASP A 852 6.71 -98.77 40.31
CA ASP A 852 6.99 -98.20 41.64
C ASP A 852 5.72 -97.62 42.30
N ASP A 853 4.53 -98.17 41.96
CA ASP A 853 3.49 -98.50 42.96
C ASP A 853 2.29 -99.31 42.37
N ASP A 854 1.38 -99.73 43.26
CA ASP A 854 0.23 -100.62 43.08
C ASP A 854 -0.72 -100.36 41.89
N ILE A 855 -0.79 -101.31 40.95
CA ILE A 855 -1.99 -101.57 40.14
C ILE A 855 -2.73 -102.77 40.74
N LYS A 856 -3.83 -102.51 41.46
CA LYS A 856 -4.68 -103.57 42.05
C LYS A 856 -5.95 -103.81 41.24
N LEU A 857 -6.01 -104.96 40.58
CA LEU A 857 -7.21 -105.52 39.95
C LEU A 857 -7.70 -106.76 40.72
N GLY A 858 -8.72 -106.58 41.56
CA GLY A 858 -9.72 -107.59 41.96
C GLY A 858 -9.29 -108.94 42.60
N GLY A 859 -9.73 -109.16 43.85
CA GLY A 859 -10.34 -110.46 44.22
C GLY A 859 -9.64 -111.39 45.23
N GLY A 860 -9.91 -111.20 46.52
CA GLY A 860 -10.15 -112.30 47.49
C GLY A 860 -8.98 -113.13 48.05
N GLY A 861 -8.65 -112.91 49.33
CA GLY A 861 -7.88 -113.86 50.17
C GLY A 861 -6.74 -113.23 50.99
N ALA A 862 -6.85 -113.25 52.32
CA ALA A 862 -5.88 -112.71 53.29
C ALA A 862 -4.67 -113.67 53.53
N PRO A 863 -3.63 -113.36 54.36
CA PRO A 863 -3.42 -112.20 55.25
C PRO A 863 -2.01 -111.53 55.23
N ALA A 864 -1.83 -110.48 56.05
CA ALA A 864 -0.60 -109.65 56.18
C ALA A 864 0.53 -110.29 57.01
N PRO A 865 1.73 -109.65 57.04
CA PRO A 865 2.28 -109.17 58.32
C PRO A 865 2.92 -107.76 58.28
N ILE A 866 3.44 -107.32 59.44
CA ILE A 866 3.73 -105.93 59.87
C ILE A 866 5.25 -105.74 60.15
N ALA A 867 5.79 -104.52 60.02
CA ALA A 867 7.00 -104.07 60.73
C ALA A 867 7.06 -102.54 60.92
N ASP A 868 7.39 -102.07 62.13
CA ASP A 868 7.69 -100.66 62.46
C ASP A 868 9.18 -100.30 62.21
N MET A 869 9.53 -99.01 62.09
CA MET A 869 10.93 -98.56 61.97
C MET A 869 11.28 -97.37 62.87
N HIS A 870 12.45 -97.46 63.51
CA HIS A 870 13.11 -96.46 64.37
C HIS A 870 14.29 -95.86 63.59
N ILE A 871 14.57 -94.55 63.71
CA ILE A 871 15.66 -93.88 62.98
C ILE A 871 16.65 -93.21 63.95
N GLU A 872 17.90 -93.67 63.94
CA GLU A 872 19.10 -92.96 64.43
C GLU A 872 20.12 -92.91 63.28
N ASP A 873 20.55 -91.72 62.82
CA ASP A 873 21.90 -91.17 63.13
C ASP A 873 22.44 -90.07 62.15
N THR A 874 23.24 -89.15 62.74
CA THR A 874 24.29 -88.24 62.19
C THR A 874 24.23 -87.50 60.83
N GLY A 875 23.07 -87.05 60.32
CA GLY A 875 23.07 -85.91 59.38
C GLY A 875 21.73 -85.56 58.73
N ASP A 876 21.31 -84.28 58.83
CA ASP A 876 20.07 -83.70 58.26
C ASP A 876 18.89 -84.68 58.12
N ALA A 877 18.49 -85.26 59.26
CA ALA A 877 17.34 -86.13 59.35
C ALA A 877 16.04 -85.36 59.04
N SER A 878 15.44 -85.64 57.87
CA SER A 878 14.11 -85.17 57.49
C SER A 878 13.08 -86.28 57.69
N ILE A 879 11.93 -85.92 58.27
CA ILE A 879 10.81 -86.85 58.48
C ILE A 879 9.98 -86.88 57.20
N THR A 880 9.96 -88.01 56.50
CA THR A 880 8.99 -88.29 55.42
C THR A 880 7.73 -88.88 56.04
N LEU A 881 6.56 -88.28 55.77
CA LEU A 881 5.26 -88.83 56.12
C LEU A 881 4.60 -89.43 54.88
N GLU A 882 4.62 -90.76 54.78
CA GLU A 882 3.88 -91.50 53.77
C GLU A 882 2.61 -92.09 54.39
N SER A 883 1.46 -91.82 53.78
CA SER A 883 0.18 -92.43 54.14
C SER A 883 -0.51 -92.92 52.88
N THR A 884 -0.85 -94.20 52.83
CA THR A 884 -1.65 -94.81 51.76
C THR A 884 -3.17 -94.71 52.04
N GLY A 885 -3.56 -93.78 52.91
CA GLY A 885 -4.94 -93.45 53.28
C GLY A 885 -5.13 -91.94 53.51
N ALA A 886 -6.37 -91.46 53.38
CA ALA A 886 -6.75 -90.12 52.91
C ALA A 886 -6.29 -88.84 53.68
N ASP A 887 -5.43 -88.91 54.68
CA ASP A 887 -4.86 -87.74 55.38
C ASP A 887 -3.45 -88.07 55.91
N ALA A 888 -2.46 -87.19 55.65
CA ALA A 888 -1.15 -87.21 56.29
C ALA A 888 -0.86 -85.84 56.93
N PHE A 889 -0.63 -85.80 58.24
CA PHE A 889 -0.50 -84.55 58.98
C PHE A 889 0.46 -84.60 60.17
N ILE A 890 1.02 -83.43 60.51
CA ILE A 890 1.69 -83.15 61.77
C ILE A 890 0.72 -82.32 62.61
N GLN A 891 0.30 -82.87 63.76
CA GLN A 891 -0.58 -82.21 64.71
C GLN A 891 0.24 -81.74 65.92
N PHE A 892 0.19 -80.45 66.21
CA PHE A 892 0.79 -79.86 67.41
C PHE A 892 -0.29 -79.71 68.48
N THR A 893 -0.42 -80.72 69.34
CA THR A 893 -1.39 -80.72 70.43
C THR A 893 -0.85 -80.04 71.69
N ASN A 894 -1.69 -79.24 72.35
CA ASN A 894 -1.48 -78.84 73.74
C ASN A 894 -2.43 -79.65 74.64
N ASN A 895 -1.89 -80.36 75.62
CA ASN A 895 -2.53 -81.55 76.17
C ASN A 895 -3.65 -81.24 77.20
N ALA A 896 -4.85 -80.87 76.73
CA ALA A 896 -6.02 -80.59 77.59
C ALA A 896 -7.42 -80.79 76.92
N THR A 897 -7.81 -82.04 76.66
CA THR A 897 -9.23 -82.51 76.69
C THR A 897 -10.33 -81.84 75.82
N SER A 898 -10.02 -81.02 74.80
CA SER A 898 -10.99 -80.59 73.78
C SER A 898 -10.33 -80.47 72.40
N PRO A 899 -10.86 -81.08 71.32
CA PRO A 899 -10.24 -81.07 69.99
C PRO A 899 -10.53 -79.76 69.22
N SER A 900 -10.37 -78.62 69.89
CA SER A 900 -10.89 -77.32 69.45
C SER A 900 -9.91 -76.15 69.62
N ASP A 901 -8.60 -76.42 69.72
CA ASP A 901 -7.51 -75.43 69.61
C ASP A 901 -6.22 -76.05 68.97
N ASP A 902 -6.37 -77.13 68.20
CA ASP A 902 -5.24 -77.83 67.60
C ASP A 902 -4.78 -77.16 66.30
N TRP A 903 -3.46 -76.98 66.17
CA TRP A 903 -2.81 -76.60 64.91
C TRP A 903 -2.38 -77.85 64.14
N VAL A 904 -2.87 -77.96 62.91
CA VAL A 904 -2.60 -79.08 62.01
C VAL A 904 -1.92 -78.57 60.75
N ILE A 905 -0.71 -79.08 60.48
CA ILE A 905 -0.07 -78.96 59.17
C ILE A 905 -0.38 -80.25 58.43
N ARG A 906 -1.21 -80.19 57.39
CA ARG A 906 -1.65 -81.37 56.63
C ARG A 906 -1.38 -81.25 55.15
N ARG A 907 -1.07 -82.38 54.54
CA ARG A 907 -1.25 -82.60 53.12
C ARG A 907 -2.61 -83.25 52.92
N ASP A 908 -3.47 -82.55 52.19
CA ASP A 908 -4.85 -82.98 51.92
C ASP A 908 -4.92 -83.61 50.53
N ASP A 909 -4.78 -84.93 50.47
CA ASP A 909 -4.77 -85.67 49.21
C ASP A 909 -6.19 -85.87 48.62
N SER A 910 -7.24 -85.45 49.35
CA SER A 910 -8.61 -85.41 48.82
C SER A 910 -8.87 -84.20 47.90
N ASP A 911 -7.98 -83.19 47.91
CA ASP A 911 -8.21 -81.90 47.28
C ASP A 911 -6.93 -81.34 46.60
N ALA A 912 -6.38 -82.12 45.66
CA ALA A 912 -5.29 -81.76 44.74
C ALA A 912 -3.91 -81.46 45.37
N GLY A 913 -3.55 -82.14 46.46
CA GLY A 913 -2.16 -82.17 46.98
C GLY A 913 -1.68 -80.87 47.62
N LYS A 914 -2.62 -80.08 48.16
CA LYS A 914 -2.35 -78.79 48.82
C LYS A 914 -1.66 -79.01 50.18
N LEU A 915 -0.71 -78.14 50.52
CA LEU A 915 -0.19 -78.01 51.88
C LEU A 915 -1.05 -77.00 52.65
N GLN A 916 -1.65 -77.40 53.76
CA GLN A 916 -2.60 -76.60 54.52
C GLN A 916 -2.14 -76.42 55.97
N TRP A 917 -2.16 -75.16 56.44
CA TRP A 917 -2.20 -74.82 57.86
C TRP A 917 -3.65 -74.60 58.29
N ARG A 918 -4.13 -75.46 59.19
CA ARG A 918 -5.48 -75.38 59.76
C ARG A 918 -5.44 -75.11 61.26
N HIS A 919 -6.44 -74.36 61.71
CA HIS A 919 -6.79 -74.19 63.11
C HIS A 919 -8.30 -74.38 63.24
N ASN A 920 -8.73 -75.27 64.15
CA ASN A 920 -10.14 -75.58 64.41
C ASN A 920 -10.93 -75.98 63.16
N ASN A 921 -10.32 -76.83 62.32
CA ASN A 921 -10.81 -77.31 61.03
C ASN A 921 -11.04 -76.25 59.93
N PHE A 922 -10.77 -74.97 60.18
CA PHE A 922 -10.80 -73.92 59.15
C PHE A 922 -9.41 -73.72 58.53
N HIS A 923 -9.38 -73.47 57.22
CA HIS A 923 -8.18 -73.01 56.52
C HIS A 923 -7.72 -71.66 57.12
N LYS A 924 -6.42 -71.54 57.41
CA LYS A 924 -5.79 -70.25 57.75
C LYS A 924 -4.77 -69.86 56.70
N MET A 925 -4.00 -70.82 56.19
CA MET A 925 -3.12 -70.64 55.04
C MET A 925 -3.07 -71.93 54.20
N THR A 926 -3.17 -71.80 52.87
CA THR A 926 -3.22 -72.91 51.91
C THR A 926 -2.23 -72.66 50.79
N LEU A 927 -1.22 -73.52 50.62
CA LEU A 927 -0.29 -73.47 49.49
C LEU A 927 -0.65 -74.59 48.50
N THR A 928 -0.92 -74.21 47.26
CA THR A 928 -1.20 -75.17 46.17
C THR A 928 0.10 -75.65 45.51
N THR A 929 0.03 -76.79 44.82
CA THR A 929 1.13 -77.39 44.04
C THR A 929 1.67 -76.47 42.93
N ASN A 930 0.89 -75.49 42.47
CA ASN A 930 1.31 -74.48 41.48
C ASN A 930 1.99 -73.25 42.10
N GLY A 931 2.23 -73.23 43.42
CA GLY A 931 2.86 -72.12 44.14
C GLY A 931 1.92 -71.00 44.56
N ASN A 932 0.62 -71.10 44.30
CA ASN A 932 -0.36 -70.09 44.73
C ASN A 932 -0.66 -70.22 46.24
N LEU A 933 -0.57 -69.10 46.96
CA LEU A 933 -0.82 -68.99 48.41
C LEU A 933 -2.18 -68.35 48.70
N GLY A 934 -3.05 -69.10 49.34
CA GLY A 934 -4.33 -68.64 49.91
C GLY A 934 -4.20 -68.30 51.39
N ILE A 935 -4.69 -67.14 51.83
CA ILE A 935 -4.74 -66.74 53.25
C ILE A 935 -6.18 -66.37 53.62
N GLY A 936 -6.72 -66.95 54.69
CA GLY A 936 -8.12 -66.77 55.11
C GLY A 936 -9.02 -67.99 54.86
N PRO A 937 -10.21 -68.05 55.50
CA PRO A 937 -11.02 -69.27 55.58
C PRO A 937 -11.66 -69.73 54.26
N GLY A 938 -12.03 -68.79 53.37
CA GLY A 938 -12.53 -69.02 52.02
C GLY A 938 -11.44 -69.07 50.94
N ALA A 939 -10.17 -68.84 51.29
CA ALA A 939 -9.03 -68.89 50.36
C ALA A 939 -8.52 -70.33 50.09
N SER A 940 -9.41 -71.33 50.08
CA SER A 940 -9.07 -72.76 49.94
C SER A 940 -8.69 -73.20 48.52
N ALA A 941 -8.93 -72.34 47.52
CA ALA A 941 -8.58 -72.56 46.11
C ALA A 941 -8.04 -71.25 45.46
N PRO A 942 -6.80 -70.83 45.78
CA PRO A 942 -6.26 -69.55 45.34
C PRO A 942 -5.99 -69.51 43.82
N ALA A 943 -6.74 -68.68 43.09
CA ALA A 943 -6.65 -68.54 41.63
C ALA A 943 -5.45 -67.68 41.14
N TYR A 944 -4.81 -66.93 42.05
CA TYR A 944 -3.64 -66.10 41.80
C TYR A 944 -2.50 -66.50 42.77
N VAL A 945 -1.26 -66.11 42.45
CA VAL A 945 -0.07 -66.45 43.25
C VAL A 945 -0.21 -66.03 44.73
N LEU A 946 -0.96 -64.97 45.00
CA LEU A 946 -1.45 -64.62 46.33
C LEU A 946 -2.95 -64.31 46.25
N PHE A 947 -3.77 -64.96 47.08
CA PHE A 947 -5.21 -64.76 47.17
C PHE A 947 -5.61 -64.67 48.65
N VAL A 948 -6.14 -63.52 49.07
CA VAL A 948 -6.54 -63.28 50.46
C VAL A 948 -8.05 -63.20 50.54
N ASP A 949 -8.65 -64.08 51.34
CA ASP A 949 -10.05 -64.05 51.72
C ASP A 949 -10.19 -63.28 53.05
N GLY A 950 -10.37 -61.97 52.92
CA GLY A 950 -10.33 -61.00 54.00
C GLY A 950 -9.60 -59.71 53.59
N THR A 951 -9.43 -58.78 54.53
CA THR A 951 -8.74 -57.50 54.28
C THR A 951 -7.24 -57.70 54.10
N ALA A 952 -6.68 -57.22 52.98
CA ALA A 952 -5.25 -57.27 52.68
C ALA A 952 -4.70 -55.85 52.44
N GLY A 953 -3.76 -55.40 53.27
CA GLY A 953 -3.09 -54.11 53.13
C GLY A 953 -1.80 -54.21 52.33
N LYS A 954 -1.64 -53.38 51.29
CA LYS A 954 -0.37 -53.16 50.58
C LYS A 954 0.10 -51.70 50.75
N PRO A 955 0.96 -51.40 51.73
CA PRO A 955 1.55 -50.07 51.86
C PRO A 955 2.60 -49.86 50.76
N GLY A 956 2.23 -49.14 49.70
CA GLY A 956 3.13 -48.62 48.68
C GLY A 956 3.53 -49.56 47.53
N GLY A 957 3.65 -48.98 46.33
CA GLY A 957 4.50 -49.42 45.21
C GLY A 957 4.27 -50.81 44.59
N GLY A 958 3.57 -50.87 43.46
CA GLY A 958 3.51 -52.05 42.58
C GLY A 958 2.08 -52.41 42.16
N SER A 959 1.84 -52.47 40.85
CA SER A 959 0.51 -52.65 40.24
C SER A 959 -0.13 -54.00 40.57
N TRP A 960 -1.40 -53.97 41.00
CA TRP A 960 -2.33 -55.09 40.78
C TRP A 960 -2.71 -55.11 39.30
N SER A 961 -2.53 -56.24 38.62
CA SER A 961 -2.81 -56.36 37.18
C SER A 961 -4.29 -56.64 36.93
N ASN A 962 -5.04 -55.62 36.51
CA ASN A 962 -6.47 -55.75 36.18
C ASN A 962 -6.69 -56.08 34.69
N SER A 963 -7.22 -57.27 34.40
CA SER A 963 -7.55 -57.71 33.04
C SER A 963 -8.75 -56.93 32.46
N SER A 964 -8.54 -56.18 31.38
CA SER A 964 -9.52 -55.20 30.85
C SER A 964 -10.02 -55.51 29.42
N ASP A 965 -9.98 -56.78 29.00
CA ASP A 965 -10.43 -57.25 27.68
C ASP A 965 -11.96 -57.08 27.48
N ARG A 966 -12.40 -56.67 26.28
CA ARG A 966 -13.82 -56.48 25.94
C ARG A 966 -14.67 -57.75 26.13
N ARG A 967 -14.09 -58.94 25.94
CA ARG A 967 -14.75 -60.24 26.14
C ARG A 967 -15.11 -60.52 27.60
N LEU A 968 -14.42 -59.86 28.54
CA LEU A 968 -14.62 -60.00 29.99
C LEU A 968 -15.63 -58.98 30.53
N LYS A 969 -16.27 -58.18 29.67
CA LYS A 969 -17.21 -57.12 30.04
C LYS A 969 -18.57 -57.34 29.39
N GLN A 970 -19.63 -57.19 30.16
CA GLN A 970 -21.02 -57.18 29.71
C GLN A 970 -21.68 -55.86 30.11
N ASN A 971 -22.76 -55.46 29.44
CA ASN A 971 -23.46 -54.19 29.68
C ASN A 971 -22.55 -52.95 29.55
N ILE A 972 -21.73 -52.90 28.49
CA ILE A 972 -20.85 -51.76 28.19
C ILE A 972 -21.70 -50.57 27.74
N GLY A 973 -21.61 -49.46 28.47
CA GLY A 973 -22.21 -48.17 28.12
C GLY A 973 -21.21 -47.03 28.30
N ASP A 974 -21.58 -45.83 27.83
CA ASP A 974 -20.73 -44.65 27.91
C ASP A 974 -20.63 -44.12 29.34
N TYR A 975 -19.42 -43.77 29.78
CA TYR A 975 -19.18 -43.09 31.04
C TYR A 975 -19.16 -41.58 30.78
N THR A 976 -20.14 -40.85 31.33
CA THR A 976 -20.44 -39.46 30.93
C THR A 976 -20.07 -38.40 31.96
N HIS A 977 -19.51 -38.78 33.12
CA HIS A 977 -19.01 -37.80 34.10
C HIS A 977 -17.68 -37.22 33.62
N GLY A 978 -17.48 -35.91 33.80
CA GLY A 978 -16.47 -35.15 33.09
C GLY A 978 -16.07 -33.86 33.80
N LEU A 979 -15.98 -32.76 33.06
CA LEU A 979 -15.47 -31.48 33.54
C LEU A 979 -16.29 -30.92 34.71
N ASP A 980 -17.62 -31.05 34.66
CA ASP A 980 -18.55 -30.51 35.67
C ASP A 980 -18.42 -31.18 37.04
N GLU A 981 -18.06 -32.47 37.11
CA GLU A 981 -17.75 -33.15 38.36
C GLU A 981 -16.30 -32.93 38.80
N VAL A 982 -15.33 -32.97 37.87
CA VAL A 982 -13.91 -32.71 38.18
C VAL A 982 -13.72 -31.33 38.83
N MET A 983 -14.42 -30.30 38.34
CA MET A 983 -14.36 -28.93 38.88
C MET A 983 -14.94 -28.78 40.31
N LYS A 984 -15.60 -29.81 40.85
CA LYS A 984 -16.15 -29.84 42.22
C LYS A 984 -15.30 -30.64 43.20
N ILE A 985 -14.33 -31.44 42.70
CA ILE A 985 -13.42 -32.21 43.54
C ILE A 985 -12.26 -31.32 43.97
N GLN A 986 -12.01 -31.24 45.28
CA GLN A 986 -10.91 -30.47 45.85
C GLN A 986 -9.75 -31.39 46.27
N PRO A 987 -8.59 -31.35 45.58
CA PRO A 987 -7.38 -32.02 46.06
C PRO A 987 -6.86 -31.33 47.32
N VAL A 988 -6.42 -32.13 48.30
CA VAL A 988 -5.82 -31.66 49.56
C VAL A 988 -4.48 -32.35 49.80
N THR A 989 -3.60 -31.68 50.55
CA THR A 989 -2.48 -32.35 51.21
C THR A 989 -2.87 -32.65 52.66
N PHE A 990 -2.41 -33.78 53.19
CA PHE A 990 -2.73 -34.21 54.54
C PHE A 990 -1.62 -35.11 55.10
N GLN A 991 -1.42 -35.06 56.42
CA GLN A 991 -0.69 -36.08 57.17
C GLN A 991 -1.69 -37.03 57.82
N TYR A 992 -1.35 -38.31 57.87
CA TYR A 992 -2.12 -39.25 58.69
C TYR A 992 -1.93 -38.94 60.18
N ASN A 993 -2.90 -39.31 61.01
CA ASN A 993 -2.80 -39.24 62.47
C ASN A 993 -2.73 -40.65 63.08
N ASP A 994 -2.47 -40.72 64.39
CA ASP A 994 -2.28 -41.99 65.11
C ASP A 994 -3.50 -42.95 65.01
N LEU A 995 -4.70 -42.44 64.74
CA LEU A 995 -5.92 -43.25 64.57
C LEU A 995 -5.91 -44.08 63.28
N SER A 996 -5.09 -43.70 62.29
CA SER A 996 -4.97 -44.39 61.00
C SER A 996 -4.10 -45.64 61.05
N GLY A 997 -3.14 -45.71 61.99
CA GLY A 997 -2.09 -46.74 62.03
C GLY A 997 -0.96 -46.57 61.00
N TYR A 998 -0.92 -45.47 60.26
CA TYR A 998 0.17 -45.13 59.33
C TYR A 998 1.17 -44.14 59.95
N ASP A 999 2.31 -43.96 59.28
CA ASP A 999 3.31 -42.95 59.63
C ASP A 999 2.71 -41.54 59.49
N THR A 1000 2.90 -40.71 60.52
CA THR A 1000 2.26 -39.40 60.67
C THR A 1000 3.16 -38.24 60.19
N ASP A 1001 4.45 -38.52 59.93
CA ASP A 1001 5.43 -37.52 59.50
C ASP A 1001 5.35 -37.18 57.98
N PRO A 1002 5.11 -38.14 57.05
CA PRO A 1002 5.03 -37.81 55.62
C PRO A 1002 3.74 -37.06 55.23
N GLU A 1003 3.88 -36.01 54.43
CA GLU A 1003 2.73 -35.36 53.78
C GLU A 1003 2.29 -36.17 52.55
N TYR A 1004 1.00 -36.50 52.49
CA TYR A 1004 0.34 -37.21 51.41
C TYR A 1004 -0.57 -36.26 50.63
N VAL A 1005 -0.89 -36.61 49.37
CA VAL A 1005 -1.84 -35.88 48.52
C VAL A 1005 -3.03 -36.79 48.23
N GLY A 1006 -4.25 -36.26 48.33
CA GLY A 1006 -5.47 -37.00 48.05
C GLY A 1006 -6.71 -36.13 48.09
N VAL A 1007 -7.84 -36.72 48.47
CA VAL A 1007 -9.15 -36.08 48.58
C VAL A 1007 -9.83 -36.52 49.87
N ILE A 1008 -10.64 -35.65 50.48
CA ILE A 1008 -11.40 -35.99 51.69
C ILE A 1008 -12.59 -36.86 51.27
N ALA A 1009 -12.71 -38.05 51.88
CA ALA A 1009 -13.70 -39.04 51.48
C ALA A 1009 -15.15 -38.54 51.61
N GLN A 1010 -15.44 -37.75 52.65
CA GLN A 1010 -16.75 -37.13 52.88
C GLN A 1010 -17.10 -36.12 51.78
N GLU A 1011 -16.13 -35.30 51.35
CA GLU A 1011 -16.33 -34.28 50.30
C GLU A 1011 -16.48 -34.95 48.92
N LEU A 1012 -15.70 -36.00 48.64
CA LEU A 1012 -15.86 -36.79 47.43
C LEU A 1012 -17.21 -37.52 47.41
N GLN A 1013 -17.75 -37.93 48.56
CA GLN A 1013 -19.03 -38.65 48.62
C GLN A 1013 -20.21 -37.78 48.16
N GLU A 1014 -20.15 -36.46 48.33
CA GLU A 1014 -21.17 -35.53 47.81
C GLU A 1014 -21.11 -35.36 46.28
N VAL A 1015 -19.94 -35.53 45.67
CA VAL A 1015 -19.70 -35.31 44.23
C VAL A 1015 -19.77 -36.61 43.42
N ALA A 1016 -19.18 -37.68 43.94
CA ALA A 1016 -19.06 -39.00 43.32
C ALA A 1016 -19.27 -40.11 44.36
N PRO A 1017 -20.50 -40.30 44.89
CA PRO A 1017 -20.78 -41.23 45.99
C PRO A 1017 -20.41 -42.69 45.70
N TYR A 1018 -20.37 -43.09 44.41
CA TYR A 1018 -19.96 -44.42 43.98
C TYR A 1018 -18.45 -44.70 44.12
N MET A 1019 -17.64 -43.67 44.39
CA MET A 1019 -16.21 -43.78 44.67
C MET A 1019 -15.90 -43.88 46.17
N VAL A 1020 -16.92 -43.88 47.05
CA VAL A 1020 -16.74 -43.84 48.50
C VAL A 1020 -17.51 -44.97 49.17
N SER A 1021 -16.82 -45.78 49.97
CA SER A 1021 -17.39 -46.91 50.70
C SER A 1021 -17.06 -46.83 52.19
N GLU A 1022 -17.94 -47.33 53.06
CA GLU A 1022 -17.67 -47.36 54.50
C GLU A 1022 -16.99 -48.67 54.91
N SER A 1023 -15.84 -48.56 55.57
CA SER A 1023 -15.10 -49.68 56.15
C SER A 1023 -15.84 -50.29 57.36
N GLU A 1024 -15.49 -51.52 57.73
CA GLU A 1024 -16.03 -52.21 58.93
C GLU A 1024 -15.83 -51.45 60.26
N LYS A 1025 -14.98 -50.41 60.28
CA LYS A 1025 -14.70 -49.56 61.45
C LYS A 1025 -15.44 -48.22 61.42
N GLY A 1026 -16.27 -47.95 60.41
CA GLY A 1026 -17.02 -46.69 60.26
C GLY A 1026 -16.21 -45.53 59.66
N TYR A 1027 -15.04 -45.80 59.09
CA TYR A 1027 -14.27 -44.81 58.31
C TYR A 1027 -14.61 -44.94 56.82
N LEU A 1028 -14.65 -43.83 56.10
CA LEU A 1028 -14.90 -43.81 54.65
C LEU A 1028 -13.59 -44.04 53.87
N ASP A 1029 -13.59 -45.07 53.03
CA ASP A 1029 -12.54 -45.41 52.06
C ASP A 1029 -12.88 -44.84 50.68
N VAL A 1030 -11.86 -44.53 49.87
CA VAL A 1030 -12.00 -43.94 48.52
C VAL A 1030 -11.41 -44.85 47.45
N ASP A 1031 -12.21 -45.21 46.44
CA ASP A 1031 -11.74 -45.79 45.18
C ASP A 1031 -11.55 -44.72 44.10
N ASN A 1032 -10.30 -44.41 43.79
CA ASN A 1032 -9.94 -43.43 42.76
C ASN A 1032 -10.02 -43.98 41.32
N SER A 1033 -10.43 -45.24 41.10
CA SER A 1033 -10.41 -45.90 39.78
C SER A 1033 -11.20 -45.13 38.70
N ALA A 1034 -12.32 -44.51 39.07
CA ALA A 1034 -13.16 -43.73 38.16
C ALA A 1034 -12.60 -42.32 37.85
N MET A 1035 -11.81 -41.73 38.77
CA MET A 1035 -11.31 -40.35 38.66
C MET A 1035 -10.45 -40.16 37.40
N MET A 1036 -9.64 -41.16 37.04
CA MET A 1036 -8.80 -41.14 35.85
C MET A 1036 -9.60 -41.04 34.56
N TYR A 1037 -10.76 -41.71 34.47
CA TYR A 1037 -11.62 -41.66 33.29
C TYR A 1037 -12.44 -40.37 33.23
N MET A 1038 -12.86 -39.84 34.39
CA MET A 1038 -13.45 -38.50 34.52
C MET A 1038 -12.52 -37.40 34.00
N LEU A 1039 -11.22 -37.48 34.33
CA LEU A 1039 -10.19 -36.56 33.83
C LEU A 1039 -9.97 -36.68 32.31
N ILE A 1040 -10.04 -37.89 31.74
CA ILE A 1040 -9.97 -38.09 30.28
C ILE A 1040 -11.15 -37.41 29.58
N ASN A 1041 -12.37 -37.58 30.09
CA ASN A 1041 -13.56 -36.90 29.56
C ASN A 1041 -13.43 -35.37 29.67
N ALA A 1042 -13.03 -34.85 30.83
CA ALA A 1042 -12.85 -33.42 31.06
C ALA A 1042 -11.83 -32.78 30.08
N VAL A 1043 -10.73 -33.49 29.75
CA VAL A 1043 -9.75 -33.03 28.75
C VAL A 1043 -10.33 -33.04 27.34
N GLN A 1044 -11.13 -34.05 26.97
CA GLN A 1044 -11.81 -34.09 25.66
C GLN A 1044 -12.88 -32.99 25.52
N GLU A 1045 -13.58 -32.66 26.61
CA GLU A 1045 -14.55 -31.57 26.68
C GLU A 1045 -13.87 -30.20 26.56
N GLN A 1046 -12.77 -29.97 27.29
CA GLN A 1046 -11.97 -28.75 27.14
C GLN A 1046 -11.42 -28.58 25.72
N GLN A 1047 -10.92 -29.65 25.09
CA GLN A 1047 -10.41 -29.57 23.71
C GLN A 1047 -11.51 -29.12 22.72
N LYS A 1048 -12.73 -29.65 22.84
CA LYS A 1048 -13.88 -29.18 22.04
C LYS A 1048 -14.24 -27.72 22.31
N MET A 1049 -14.20 -27.28 23.56
CA MET A 1049 -14.44 -25.88 23.92
C MET A 1049 -13.39 -24.93 23.31
N ILE A 1050 -12.11 -25.33 23.31
CA ILE A 1050 -11.02 -24.56 22.69
C ILE A 1050 -11.20 -24.45 21.17
N GLU A 1051 -11.59 -25.53 20.50
CA GLU A 1051 -11.87 -25.52 19.05
C GLU A 1051 -13.06 -24.62 18.69
N GLU A 1052 -14.13 -24.65 19.48
CA GLU A 1052 -15.32 -23.83 19.22
C GLU A 1052 -15.09 -22.35 19.56
N GLN A 1053 -14.35 -22.05 20.64
CA GLN A 1053 -13.89 -20.68 20.95
C GLN A 1053 -12.95 -20.15 19.86
N SER A 1054 -12.09 -20.99 19.27
CA SER A 1054 -11.21 -20.59 18.17
C SER A 1054 -12.00 -20.17 16.93
N LYS A 1055 -13.05 -20.91 16.55
CA LYS A 1055 -13.97 -20.50 15.47
C LYS A 1055 -14.70 -19.20 15.76
N GLN A 1056 -15.15 -18.99 17.01
CA GLN A 1056 -15.80 -17.75 17.40
C GLN A 1056 -14.85 -16.54 17.34
N ILE A 1057 -13.58 -16.72 17.72
CA ILE A 1057 -12.54 -15.70 17.54
C ILE A 1057 -12.29 -15.42 16.06
N GLU A 1058 -12.26 -16.45 15.20
CA GLU A 1058 -12.07 -16.30 13.75
C GLU A 1058 -13.25 -15.54 13.10
N ALA A 1059 -14.48 -15.81 13.53
CA ALA A 1059 -15.69 -15.08 13.14
C ALA A 1059 -15.66 -13.62 13.64
N LEU A 1060 -15.31 -13.38 14.91
CA LEU A 1060 -15.18 -12.03 15.48
C LEU A 1060 -14.05 -11.22 14.82
N VAL A 1061 -12.94 -11.84 14.46
CA VAL A 1061 -11.86 -11.18 13.68
C VAL A 1061 -12.35 -10.80 12.28
N THR A 1062 -13.17 -11.64 11.65
CA THR A 1062 -13.78 -11.36 10.35
C THR A 1062 -14.82 -10.22 10.43
N GLU A 1063 -15.66 -10.20 11.47
CA GLU A 1063 -16.63 -9.13 11.72
C GLU A 1063 -15.95 -7.81 12.10
N LEU A 1064 -14.86 -7.86 12.89
CA LEU A 1064 -14.09 -6.66 13.28
C LEU A 1064 -13.26 -6.12 12.10
N ALA A 1065 -12.88 -6.96 11.14
CA ALA A 1065 -12.36 -6.52 9.86
C ALA A 1065 -13.45 -5.79 9.03
N ALA A 1066 -14.67 -6.34 8.96
CA ALA A 1066 -15.81 -5.70 8.29
C ALA A 1066 -16.22 -4.36 8.93
N LEU A 1067 -16.27 -4.28 10.26
CA LEU A 1067 -16.55 -3.05 11.00
C LEU A 1067 -15.44 -2.00 10.87
N LYS A 1068 -14.18 -2.40 10.63
CA LYS A 1068 -13.11 -1.45 10.29
C LYS A 1068 -13.23 -0.88 8.89
N THR A 1069 -13.88 -1.58 7.96
CA THR A 1069 -14.26 -1.01 6.65
C THR A 1069 -15.47 -0.06 6.72
N ASP A 1070 -16.47 -0.32 7.58
CA ASP A 1070 -17.64 0.57 7.75
C ASP A 1070 -17.41 1.75 8.72
N GLY A 1071 -16.44 1.64 9.63
CA GLY A 1071 -16.09 2.69 10.60
C GLY A 1071 -15.59 4.01 10.01
N GLY A 1072 -15.42 4.09 8.69
CA GLY A 1072 -15.05 5.33 7.98
C GLY A 1072 -16.17 6.37 7.87
N VAL A 1073 -17.42 6.05 8.25
CA VAL A 1073 -18.60 6.91 7.96
C VAL A 1073 -19.40 7.32 9.21
N VAL A 1074 -18.74 7.57 10.35
CA VAL A 1074 -19.37 8.33 11.47
C VAL A 1074 -18.42 9.38 12.04
N ALA A 1075 -18.05 10.37 11.22
CA ALA A 1075 -17.37 11.59 11.68
C ALA A 1075 -17.67 12.81 10.78
N ARG A 1076 -18.95 13.20 10.64
CA ARG A 1076 -19.44 14.58 10.41
C ARG A 1076 -20.97 14.65 10.25
N ARG A 1077 -21.65 14.86 11.38
CA ARG A 1077 -22.65 15.93 11.52
C ARG A 1077 -22.27 16.76 12.74
#